data_AF-A0A961CMU4-F1
#
_entry.id   AF-A0A961CMU4-F1
#
_cell.length_a   1.000
_cell.length_b   1.000
_cell.length_c   1.000
_cell.angle_alpha   90.00
_cell.angle_beta   90.00
_cell.angle_gamma   90.00
#
_symmetry.space_group_name_H-M   'P 1'
#
loop_
_entity.id
_entity.type
_entity.pdbx_description
1 polymer ?
#
loop_
_entity_poly.entity_id
_entity_poly.type
_entity_poly.pdbx_seq_one_letter_code
_entity_poly.pdbx_strand_id
1 'polypeptide(L)'
;MSDGPDAPPGREGGTERADREPRRSSGNHTEGVAVADLIAKLTGEQRINPRNRRSADVTPPADDLTVPLPVGALPPGALPDEIPDLEALARSRRPLATHADPVPAPPAAGPPRHPKAARRRRPALFAGRTAAALIAVCALALTGAAWQWQSAKNKLLNTIAALDPDSSDIRDPNAQTGDENFLIVGVDSRIGANAEMGAGDTDMVEGARADTIMLVNIPANRKRVVAVSFPRDLAISPMNCQAWDPETGRYGPVYDKNNDEWSDNERLTNTKLNSAYALGGPKCLVKVIQKMSGLAINRFIAVDFNGFSKMVDAVGGVEVCSTTPLEDAELGTVLAYAGRQKLDGHTALNYVRARSITTEGNGDYGRIKRQQLFLSSLLRSMISSDTLFDLDRLNEVVNTFIEDSSVDNVQTRDLVRLGQSLQGINAGRITFVTIPTTGVADDEGNEVPRTEDVRALFDAIIDDDPLPGENDQNETVSPLTVATKSAETTSATPTGTTADSYADDVASGEMAAEETAAGTTTTTTEVIKAVAADPRDVTVQVSNPTEQAGLATAATEEFQNYRFDVRDPDYYSQWGPVSRTTVYYSLGNEQAAATVAATLPGARIEQIEGLGELVQVVLGDEFTAVQVPQASGTALSVDVTYTGTSKPTQLPSDLTVTNGADISCE
;
A
#
# COMPACT_ATOMS: atom_id res chain seq x y z
N MET A 1 -32.46 -72.57 16.73
CA MET A 1 -32.13 -73.87 16.13
C MET A 1 -30.79 -73.72 15.40
N SER A 2 -29.63 -74.21 15.85
CA SER A 2 -29.22 -74.75 17.16
C SER A 2 -27.68 -74.78 17.27
N ASP A 3 -27.00 -74.67 18.41
CA ASP A 3 -27.24 -74.08 19.75
C ASP A 3 -25.84 -73.92 20.46
N GLY A 4 -25.76 -73.52 21.73
CA GLY A 4 -24.48 -73.40 22.50
C GLY A 4 -23.97 -74.72 23.13
N PRO A 5 -23.06 -74.73 24.15
CA PRO A 5 -22.71 -73.62 25.07
C PRO A 5 -21.23 -73.57 25.62
N ASP A 6 -21.05 -72.81 26.72
CA ASP A 6 -20.09 -72.94 27.84
C ASP A 6 -18.79 -72.09 28.00
N ALA A 7 -18.60 -71.62 29.26
CA ALA A 7 -17.52 -70.80 29.85
C ALA A 7 -17.63 -70.84 31.41
N PRO A 8 -16.85 -70.09 32.24
CA PRO A 8 -15.43 -69.69 32.20
C PRO A 8 -14.59 -70.41 33.32
N PRO A 9 -14.46 -70.01 34.64
CA PRO A 9 -14.29 -68.72 35.36
C PRO A 9 -13.01 -68.59 36.27
N GLY A 10 -12.60 -67.35 36.63
CA GLY A 10 -11.79 -67.01 37.84
C GLY A 10 -10.45 -66.26 37.61
N ARG A 11 -9.99 -65.31 38.45
CA ARG A 11 -10.57 -64.73 39.69
C ARG A 11 -9.88 -63.41 40.15
N GLU A 12 -10.70 -62.38 40.40
CA GLU A 12 -10.75 -61.32 41.47
C GLU A 12 -9.51 -60.76 42.22
N GLY A 13 -9.56 -59.43 42.49
CA GLY A 13 -9.04 -58.74 43.70
C GLY A 13 -7.62 -58.13 43.60
N GLY A 14 -7.28 -57.00 44.24
CA GLY A 14 -7.98 -56.08 45.16
C GLY A 14 -7.09 -54.87 45.55
N THR A 15 -7.60 -53.94 46.36
CA THR A 15 -7.07 -52.56 46.53
C THR A 15 -6.17 -52.28 47.77
N GLU A 16 -5.60 -51.06 47.80
CA GLU A 16 -5.22 -50.21 48.97
C GLU A 16 -3.75 -50.07 49.50
N ARG A 17 -3.25 -48.83 49.36
CA ARG A 17 -2.56 -47.93 50.33
C ARG A 17 -1.74 -48.52 51.51
N ALA A 18 -0.46 -48.12 51.63
CA ALA A 18 -0.01 -46.99 52.49
C ALA A 18 1.52 -46.96 52.80
N ASP A 19 2.05 -45.74 52.90
CA ASP A 19 3.20 -45.24 53.70
C ASP A 19 4.62 -45.85 53.63
N ARG A 20 5.56 -45.05 53.10
CA ARG A 20 6.63 -44.45 53.94
C ARG A 20 7.36 -43.26 53.28
N GLU A 21 7.30 -42.11 53.93
CA GLU A 21 8.09 -40.90 53.65
C GLU A 21 9.45 -40.95 54.41
N PRO A 22 10.46 -40.12 54.07
CA PRO A 22 10.62 -38.90 54.89
C PRO A 22 11.23 -37.64 54.20
N ARG A 23 10.54 -36.50 54.34
CA ARG A 23 11.04 -35.14 54.73
C ARG A 23 12.43 -34.65 54.30
N ARG A 24 12.44 -33.55 53.52
CA ARG A 24 13.23 -32.27 53.62
C ARG A 24 13.25 -31.60 52.22
N SER A 25 13.33 -30.29 52.02
CA SER A 25 13.15 -29.07 52.85
C SER A 25 12.92 -27.89 51.88
N SER A 26 12.22 -26.84 52.29
CA SER A 26 12.03 -25.64 51.45
C SER A 26 13.31 -24.83 51.24
N GLY A 27 13.39 -24.13 50.10
CA GLY A 27 14.47 -23.20 49.77
C GLY A 27 14.11 -22.31 48.57
N ASN A 28 13.62 -21.10 48.86
CA ASN A 28 13.28 -20.06 47.89
C ASN A 28 14.51 -19.21 47.57
N HIS A 29 14.92 -19.04 46.31
CA HIS A 29 15.73 -17.89 45.87
C HIS A 29 15.56 -17.62 44.37
N THR A 30 14.93 -16.49 44.05
CA THR A 30 15.12 -15.79 42.78
C THR A 30 16.39 -14.94 42.87
N GLU A 31 17.36 -15.18 41.98
CA GLU A 31 18.39 -14.21 41.65
C GLU A 31 18.40 -14.01 40.12
N GLY A 32 18.02 -12.81 39.69
CA GLY A 32 18.02 -12.43 38.29
C GLY A 32 19.43 -12.12 37.81
N VAL A 33 19.81 -12.65 36.65
CA VAL A 33 21.09 -12.31 36.00
C VAL A 33 21.05 -10.85 35.57
N ALA A 34 21.98 -10.04 36.08
CA ALA A 34 22.07 -8.64 35.70
C ALA A 34 22.58 -8.51 34.25
N VAL A 35 21.93 -7.64 33.46
CA VAL A 35 22.26 -7.40 32.03
C VAL A 35 23.74 -7.04 31.79
N ALA A 36 24.41 -6.48 32.80
CA ALA A 36 25.84 -6.18 32.75
C ALA A 36 26.74 -7.42 32.53
N ASP A 37 26.39 -8.59 33.08
CA ASP A 37 27.19 -9.82 32.93
C ASP A 37 27.04 -10.47 31.55
N LEU A 38 25.94 -10.23 30.83
CA LEU A 38 25.82 -10.63 29.42
C LEU A 38 26.69 -9.75 28.51
N ILE A 39 26.69 -8.43 28.74
CA ILE A 39 27.46 -7.47 27.92
C ILE A 39 28.97 -7.71 28.07
N ALA A 40 29.44 -7.99 29.29
CA ALA A 40 30.84 -8.32 29.57
C ALA A 40 31.33 -9.63 28.91
N LYS A 41 30.41 -10.47 28.42
CA LYS A 41 30.73 -11.74 27.74
C LYS A 41 30.71 -11.65 26.21
N LEU A 42 30.12 -10.58 25.67
CA LEU A 42 30.05 -10.28 24.23
C LEU A 42 31.12 -9.26 23.79
N THR A 43 31.59 -8.41 24.70
CA THR A 43 32.68 -7.44 24.44
C THR A 43 34.00 -7.98 24.97
N GLY A 44 34.74 -8.69 24.12
CA GLY A 44 36.01 -9.35 24.48
C GLY A 44 37.18 -8.38 24.74
N GLU A 45 37.19 -7.69 25.88
CA GLU A 45 38.30 -6.82 26.30
C GLU A 45 39.14 -7.44 27.43
N GLN A 46 40.33 -7.93 27.08
CA GLN A 46 41.34 -8.31 28.07
C GLN A 46 42.01 -7.06 28.68
N ARG A 47 41.94 -6.92 30.01
CA ARG A 47 42.71 -5.89 30.73
C ARG A 47 44.22 -6.19 30.69
N ILE A 48 45.00 -5.28 30.13
CA ILE A 48 46.47 -5.23 30.34
C ILE A 48 46.87 -3.86 30.89
N ASN A 49 47.67 -3.87 31.95
CA ASN A 49 48.10 -2.69 32.73
C ASN A 49 49.28 -1.98 32.04
N PRO A 50 49.46 -0.65 32.18
CA PRO A 50 50.39 0.11 31.34
C PRO A 50 51.85 0.08 31.85
N ARG A 51 52.81 0.12 30.91
CA ARG A 51 54.20 0.49 31.19
C ARG A 51 54.76 1.45 30.14
N ASN A 52 55.40 2.52 30.61
CA ASN A 52 56.10 3.52 29.83
C ASN A 52 57.21 2.92 28.95
N ARG A 53 57.40 3.42 27.71
CA ARG A 53 58.66 4.08 27.27
C ARG A 53 58.57 4.74 25.88
N ARG A 54 59.62 5.51 25.58
CA ARG A 54 59.79 6.51 24.51
C ARG A 54 60.09 5.91 23.12
N SER A 55 59.76 6.70 22.09
CA SER A 55 60.51 6.99 20.84
C SER A 55 61.21 5.85 20.06
N ALA A 56 60.84 5.69 18.79
CA ALA A 56 61.68 6.02 17.62
C ALA A 56 61.01 5.65 16.27
N ASP A 57 60.92 6.65 15.38
CA ASP A 57 61.33 6.66 13.94
C ASP A 57 60.90 5.59 12.90
N VAL A 58 61.10 5.97 11.62
CA VAL A 58 61.10 5.20 10.35
C VAL A 58 59.81 5.14 9.51
N THR A 59 60.01 5.48 8.23
CA THR A 59 59.10 5.71 7.09
C THR A 59 58.72 4.42 6.33
N PRO A 60 57.68 4.49 5.47
CA PRO A 60 57.71 3.84 4.15
C PRO A 60 57.40 4.83 2.99
N PRO A 61 57.63 4.46 1.71
CA PRO A 61 58.27 5.37 0.76
C PRO A 61 57.33 6.09 -0.22
N ALA A 62 57.91 7.05 -0.94
CA ALA A 62 57.35 7.63 -2.16
C ALA A 62 57.78 6.83 -3.41
N ASP A 63 56.95 6.86 -4.45
CA ASP A 63 57.36 6.66 -5.84
C ASP A 63 56.68 7.72 -6.73
N ASP A 64 57.29 7.97 -7.88
CA ASP A 64 57.35 9.30 -8.52
C ASP A 64 56.87 9.29 -9.99
N LEU A 65 56.78 10.49 -10.60
CA LEU A 65 56.63 10.80 -12.04
C LEU A 65 55.21 10.64 -12.63
N THR A 66 54.49 11.68 -13.08
CA THR A 66 54.71 12.67 -14.19
C THR A 66 54.68 12.02 -15.60
N VAL A 67 54.18 12.59 -16.71
CA VAL A 67 53.89 14.00 -17.13
C VAL A 67 52.61 14.07 -18.06
N PRO A 68 52.27 15.09 -18.93
CA PRO A 68 50.89 15.61 -18.98
C PRO A 68 50.20 15.62 -20.38
N LEU A 69 49.00 16.22 -20.48
CA LEU A 69 48.35 16.66 -21.73
C LEU A 69 47.79 18.10 -21.62
N PRO A 70 47.51 18.81 -22.74
CA PRO A 70 47.94 20.22 -22.88
C PRO A 70 46.87 21.31 -22.67
N VAL A 71 47.38 22.54 -22.49
CA VAL A 71 46.64 23.79 -22.33
C VAL A 71 46.25 24.40 -23.69
N GLY A 72 44.99 24.80 -23.85
CA GLY A 72 44.54 25.73 -24.89
C GLY A 72 44.53 27.17 -24.38
N ALA A 73 45.02 28.13 -25.17
CA ALA A 73 45.23 29.52 -24.73
C ALA A 73 44.09 30.47 -25.15
N LEU A 74 43.79 31.46 -24.30
CA LEU A 74 43.03 32.67 -24.62
C LEU A 74 43.73 33.90 -24.00
N PRO A 75 43.67 35.10 -24.63
CA PRO A 75 44.54 36.23 -24.32
C PRO A 75 44.05 37.17 -23.19
N PRO A 76 44.91 38.06 -22.64
CA PRO A 76 44.66 38.75 -21.37
C PRO A 76 44.19 40.22 -21.49
N GLY A 77 43.58 40.76 -20.42
CA GLY A 77 43.40 42.22 -20.26
C GLY A 77 42.66 42.66 -18.98
N ALA A 78 43.31 43.53 -18.19
CA ALA A 78 42.76 44.41 -17.13
C ALA A 78 42.35 43.82 -15.74
N LEU A 79 43.30 43.93 -14.81
CA LEU A 79 43.17 44.12 -13.34
C LEU A 79 42.56 45.52 -13.00
N PRO A 80 42.15 45.87 -11.75
CA PRO A 80 42.74 45.41 -10.47
C PRO A 80 41.81 45.12 -9.27
N ASP A 81 42.45 44.60 -8.21
CA ASP A 81 41.94 44.32 -6.86
C ASP A 81 41.61 45.57 -6.02
N GLU A 82 40.76 45.40 -4.99
CA GLU A 82 41.08 45.62 -3.56
C GLU A 82 39.81 45.50 -2.68
N ILE A 83 39.87 44.70 -1.60
CA ILE A 83 38.89 44.71 -0.49
C ILE A 83 39.69 44.85 0.82
N PRO A 84 39.35 45.83 1.70
CA PRO A 84 40.25 46.23 2.78
C PRO A 84 40.17 45.39 4.05
N ASP A 85 41.32 45.29 4.71
CA ASP A 85 41.52 44.77 6.06
C ASP A 85 40.84 45.66 7.12
N LEU A 86 40.21 45.03 8.12
CA LEU A 86 39.36 45.69 9.13
C LEU A 86 40.02 45.82 10.52
N GLU A 87 41.31 45.50 10.67
CA GLU A 87 42.00 45.47 11.97
C GLU A 87 42.69 46.80 12.38
N ALA A 88 42.05 47.96 12.13
CA ALA A 88 42.70 49.28 12.30
C ALA A 88 41.88 50.44 12.94
N LEU A 89 40.79 50.19 13.69
CA LEU A 89 40.02 51.26 14.37
C LEU A 89 39.83 51.06 15.89
N ALA A 90 40.93 50.83 16.61
CA ALA A 90 40.96 50.83 18.07
C ALA A 90 42.12 51.67 18.64
N ARG A 91 42.00 53.01 18.63
CA ARG A 91 42.75 53.88 19.58
C ARG A 91 42.22 55.33 19.68
N SER A 92 41.94 55.72 20.93
CA SER A 92 42.03 57.07 21.52
C SER A 92 41.50 58.30 20.77
N ARG A 93 40.46 58.93 21.32
CA ARG A 93 40.32 60.40 21.33
C ARG A 93 40.14 60.90 22.77
N ARG A 94 40.91 61.93 23.12
CA ARG A 94 40.77 62.74 24.35
C ARG A 94 39.94 64.02 24.02
N PRO A 95 39.40 64.73 25.03
CA PRO A 95 38.30 65.67 24.80
C PRO A 95 38.75 67.09 24.42
N LEU A 96 37.84 67.85 23.80
CA LEU A 96 37.83 69.32 23.87
C LEU A 96 36.69 69.77 24.79
N ALA A 97 36.91 70.88 25.49
CA ALA A 97 35.94 71.51 26.37
C ALA A 97 35.73 72.97 25.97
N THR A 98 34.48 73.45 25.99
CA THR A 98 34.16 74.88 26.02
C THR A 98 32.82 75.15 26.70
N HIS A 99 32.90 76.00 27.73
CA HIS A 99 31.93 77.03 28.15
C HIS A 99 30.55 76.64 28.73
N ALA A 100 30.44 77.02 30.00
CA ALA A 100 29.32 77.03 30.93
C ALA A 100 27.99 77.66 30.44
N ASP A 101 26.89 77.16 31.02
CA ASP A 101 26.04 77.95 31.92
C ASP A 101 25.35 77.01 32.97
N PRO A 102 24.92 77.51 34.15
CA PRO A 102 24.37 76.68 35.24
C PRO A 102 22.82 76.73 35.32
N VAL A 103 22.18 75.69 35.91
CA VAL A 103 20.80 75.58 36.52
C VAL A 103 20.12 74.23 36.18
N PRO A 104 19.35 73.57 37.09
CA PRO A 104 19.64 73.15 38.46
C PRO A 104 19.57 71.59 38.61
N ALA A 105 19.38 71.06 39.83
CA ALA A 105 19.48 69.62 40.15
C ALA A 105 18.38 68.70 39.55
N PRO A 106 18.70 67.41 39.26
CA PRO A 106 17.73 66.41 38.78
C PRO A 106 16.93 65.73 39.91
N PRO A 107 15.72 65.18 39.63
CA PRO A 107 15.03 64.28 40.55
C PRO A 107 15.74 62.91 40.64
N ALA A 108 15.55 62.23 41.78
CA ALA A 108 16.39 61.12 42.23
C ALA A 108 16.44 59.91 41.27
N ALA A 109 17.65 59.49 40.92
CA ALA A 109 17.90 58.15 40.39
C ALA A 109 17.76 57.11 41.52
N GLY A 110 17.03 56.02 41.26
CA GLY A 110 16.93 54.88 42.17
C GLY A 110 18.29 54.18 42.39
N PRO A 111 18.43 53.38 43.46
CA PRO A 111 19.70 52.76 43.81
C PRO A 111 20.22 51.82 42.71
N PRO A 112 21.54 51.78 42.47
CA PRO A 112 22.11 50.99 41.38
C PRO A 112 21.88 49.50 41.62
N ARG A 113 21.12 48.85 40.73
CA ARG A 113 21.05 47.39 40.68
C ARG A 113 22.41 46.86 40.22
N HIS A 114 23.13 46.23 41.13
CA HIS A 114 24.35 45.48 40.78
C HIS A 114 24.05 44.49 39.65
N PRO A 115 24.80 44.52 38.52
CA PRO A 115 24.65 43.52 37.49
C PRO A 115 25.12 42.17 38.06
N LYS A 116 24.17 41.27 38.37
CA LYS A 116 24.49 39.90 38.75
C LYS A 116 25.27 39.26 37.60
N ALA A 117 26.51 38.84 37.88
CA ALA A 117 27.40 38.29 36.87
C ALA A 117 26.72 37.16 36.09
N ALA A 118 26.68 37.29 34.76
CA ALA A 118 26.10 36.31 33.86
C ALA A 118 26.91 35.00 33.90
N ARG A 119 26.54 34.11 34.83
CA ARG A 119 27.20 32.83 35.06
C ARG A 119 27.17 32.02 33.76
N ARG A 120 28.36 31.69 33.25
CA ARG A 120 28.61 31.07 31.93
C ARG A 120 27.61 29.93 31.63
N ARG A 121 26.62 30.18 30.75
CA ARG A 121 25.75 29.13 30.16
C ARG A 121 26.45 28.30 29.05
N ARG A 122 27.69 28.66 28.70
CA ARG A 122 28.47 28.02 27.62
C ARG A 122 28.58 26.48 27.71
N PRO A 123 28.88 25.83 28.85
CA PRO A 123 29.02 24.36 28.87
C PRO A 123 27.71 23.60 28.60
N ALA A 124 26.56 24.14 29.00
CA ALA A 124 25.26 23.52 28.71
C ALA A 124 24.92 23.56 27.20
N LEU A 125 25.30 24.65 26.51
CA LEU A 125 25.16 24.76 25.05
C LEU A 125 26.09 23.79 24.30
N PHE A 126 27.31 23.56 24.81
CA PHE A 126 28.20 22.54 24.22
C PHE A 126 27.67 21.13 24.47
N ALA A 127 27.20 20.81 25.68
CA ALA A 127 26.60 19.50 25.99
C ALA A 127 25.35 19.21 25.14
N GLY A 128 24.48 20.20 24.93
CA GLY A 128 23.32 20.08 24.03
C GLY A 128 23.72 19.84 22.58
N ARG A 129 24.77 20.52 22.08
CA ARG A 129 25.30 20.31 20.73
C ARG A 129 25.95 18.94 20.55
N THR A 130 26.70 18.43 21.54
CA THR A 130 27.25 17.07 21.47
C THR A 130 26.16 16.00 21.55
N ALA A 131 25.11 16.22 22.35
CA ALA A 131 23.96 15.31 22.38
C ALA A 131 23.21 15.30 21.04
N ALA A 132 22.92 16.47 20.47
CA ALA A 132 22.29 16.59 19.15
C ALA A 132 23.14 15.97 18.03
N ALA A 133 24.47 16.15 18.06
CA ALA A 133 25.38 15.53 17.10
C ALA A 133 25.42 14.00 17.25
N LEU A 134 25.44 13.47 18.47
CA LEU A 134 25.37 12.03 18.72
C LEU A 134 24.02 11.45 18.26
N ILE A 135 22.90 12.12 18.53
CA ILE A 135 21.57 11.72 18.03
C ILE A 135 21.54 11.72 16.50
N ALA A 136 22.10 12.75 15.84
CA ALA A 136 22.17 12.81 14.39
C ALA A 136 23.06 11.70 13.80
N VAL A 137 24.20 11.39 14.41
CA VAL A 137 25.07 10.28 14.00
C VAL A 137 24.39 8.93 14.21
N CYS A 138 23.71 8.71 15.34
CA CYS A 138 22.92 7.49 15.57
C CYS A 138 21.77 7.36 14.57
N ALA A 139 21.05 8.44 14.27
CA ALA A 139 19.98 8.45 13.27
C ALA A 139 20.51 8.14 11.86
N LEU A 140 21.65 8.72 11.46
CA LEU A 140 22.32 8.40 10.19
C LEU A 140 22.83 6.96 10.14
N ALA A 141 23.36 6.42 11.25
CA ALA A 141 23.80 5.03 11.33
C ALA A 141 22.60 4.05 11.23
N LEU A 142 21.49 4.35 11.90
CA LEU A 142 20.27 3.54 11.85
C LEU A 142 19.60 3.60 10.48
N THR A 143 19.46 4.77 9.87
CA THR A 143 18.89 4.91 8.52
C THR A 143 19.80 4.29 7.46
N GLY A 144 21.12 4.45 7.57
CA GLY A 144 22.08 3.77 6.70
C GLY A 144 22.04 2.25 6.84
N ALA A 145 21.92 1.73 8.06
CA ALA A 145 21.77 0.29 8.30
C ALA A 145 20.44 -0.25 7.75
N ALA A 146 19.32 0.45 7.96
CA ALA A 146 18.02 0.09 7.43
C ALA A 146 18.00 0.11 5.89
N TRP A 147 18.58 1.14 5.27
CA TRP A 147 18.70 1.24 3.81
C TRP A 147 19.59 0.15 3.23
N GLN A 148 20.71 -0.18 3.89
CA GLN A 148 21.59 -1.27 3.47
C GLN A 148 20.92 -2.65 3.62
N TRP A 149 20.18 -2.88 4.71
CA TRP A 149 19.40 -4.10 4.93
C TRP A 149 18.31 -4.25 3.85
N GLN A 150 17.52 -3.20 3.63
CA GLN A 150 16.49 -3.18 2.59
C GLN A 150 17.08 -3.39 1.19
N SER A 151 18.20 -2.74 0.87
CA SER A 151 18.87 -2.87 -0.42
C SER A 151 19.52 -4.24 -0.64
N ALA A 152 19.95 -4.91 0.44
CA ALA A 152 20.41 -6.29 0.38
C ALA A 152 19.22 -7.26 0.18
N LYS A 153 18.11 -7.05 0.89
CA LYS A 153 16.89 -7.87 0.80
C LYS A 153 16.19 -7.74 -0.55
N ASN A 154 16.08 -6.53 -1.09
CA ASN A 154 15.57 -6.30 -2.45
C ASN A 154 16.37 -7.05 -3.55
N LYS A 155 17.67 -7.34 -3.33
CA LYS A 155 18.50 -8.11 -4.29
C LYS A 155 18.31 -9.63 -4.21
N LEU A 156 17.60 -10.10 -3.19
CA LEU A 156 17.28 -11.51 -2.99
C LEU A 156 15.88 -11.86 -3.51
N LEU A 157 15.04 -10.87 -3.85
CA LEU A 157 13.73 -11.08 -4.46
C LEU A 157 13.88 -11.75 -5.82
N ASN A 158 13.18 -12.87 -6.03
CA ASN A 158 13.07 -13.50 -7.34
C ASN A 158 12.23 -12.61 -8.27
N THR A 159 12.89 -11.75 -9.04
CA THR A 159 12.22 -10.78 -9.92
C THR A 159 12.03 -11.40 -11.31
N ILE A 160 10.78 -11.49 -11.73
CA ILE A 160 10.36 -12.04 -13.03
C ILE A 160 9.71 -10.94 -13.88
N ALA A 161 9.69 -11.12 -15.21
CA ALA A 161 8.93 -10.24 -16.08
C ALA A 161 7.47 -10.74 -16.18
N ALA A 162 6.55 -10.01 -15.57
CA ALA A 162 5.12 -10.33 -15.57
C ALA A 162 4.27 -9.17 -16.09
N LEU A 163 4.68 -7.92 -15.88
CA LEU A 163 3.82 -6.76 -16.14
C LEU A 163 3.80 -6.34 -17.61
N ASP A 164 2.70 -5.71 -18.02
CA ASP A 164 2.50 -5.08 -19.33
C ASP A 164 1.87 -3.68 -19.14
N PRO A 165 2.64 -2.71 -18.63
CA PRO A 165 2.12 -1.41 -18.21
C PRO A 165 1.60 -0.57 -19.39
N ASP A 166 2.15 -0.76 -20.59
CA ASP A 166 1.77 -0.05 -21.81
C ASP A 166 0.64 -0.77 -22.60
N SER A 167 -0.15 -1.62 -21.93
CA SER A 167 -1.19 -2.41 -22.59
C SER A 167 -2.35 -1.53 -23.10
N SER A 168 -2.71 -1.72 -24.38
CA SER A 168 -3.87 -1.05 -25.00
C SER A 168 -5.23 -1.52 -24.46
N ASP A 169 -5.25 -2.58 -23.65
CA ASP A 169 -6.47 -3.09 -23.02
C ASP A 169 -6.82 -2.30 -21.74
N ILE A 170 -5.93 -1.44 -21.22
CA ILE A 170 -6.19 -0.60 -20.04
C ILE A 170 -7.25 0.46 -20.39
N ARG A 171 -8.30 0.55 -19.56
CA ARG A 171 -9.48 1.41 -19.77
C ARG A 171 -9.44 2.57 -18.79
N ASP A 172 -9.54 3.79 -19.30
CA ASP A 172 -9.24 5.04 -18.58
C ASP A 172 -7.98 4.95 -17.67
N PRO A 173 -6.77 5.04 -18.25
CA PRO A 173 -5.55 5.09 -17.47
C PRO A 173 -5.47 6.30 -16.50
N ASN A 174 -6.25 7.36 -16.71
CA ASN A 174 -6.20 8.54 -15.85
C ASN A 174 -7.02 8.34 -14.57
N ALA A 175 -8.19 7.70 -14.66
CA ALA A 175 -9.00 7.33 -13.48
C ALA A 175 -8.21 6.45 -12.49
N GLN A 176 -7.35 5.57 -13.01
CA GLN A 176 -6.55 4.62 -12.22
C GLN A 176 -5.20 5.19 -11.71
N THR A 177 -5.02 6.52 -11.73
CA THR A 177 -3.74 7.14 -11.34
C THR A 177 -3.50 7.00 -9.84
N GLY A 178 -2.41 6.33 -9.47
CA GLY A 178 -2.01 6.11 -8.06
C GLY A 178 -2.57 4.83 -7.42
N ASP A 179 -3.42 4.08 -8.13
CA ASP A 179 -3.94 2.80 -7.69
C ASP A 179 -2.85 1.73 -7.60
N GLU A 180 -2.96 0.82 -6.63
CA GLU A 180 -2.11 -0.36 -6.53
C GLU A 180 -2.92 -1.61 -6.94
N ASN A 181 -2.71 -2.06 -8.18
CA ASN A 181 -3.38 -3.20 -8.79
C ASN A 181 -2.44 -4.41 -8.78
N PHE A 182 -2.58 -5.26 -7.76
CA PHE A 182 -1.80 -6.49 -7.59
C PHE A 182 -2.47 -7.68 -8.26
N LEU A 183 -1.79 -8.38 -9.17
CA LEU A 183 -2.17 -9.74 -9.54
C LEU A 183 -1.43 -10.75 -8.65
N ILE A 184 -2.18 -11.48 -7.84
CA ILE A 184 -1.69 -12.52 -6.92
C ILE A 184 -2.05 -13.89 -7.51
N VAL A 185 -1.05 -14.76 -7.63
CA VAL A 185 -1.18 -16.08 -8.28
C VAL A 185 -0.65 -17.19 -7.38
N GLY A 186 -1.49 -18.19 -7.10
CA GLY A 186 -1.08 -19.45 -6.47
C GLY A 186 -0.72 -20.48 -7.55
N VAL A 187 0.52 -20.96 -7.55
CA VAL A 187 1.03 -21.86 -8.61
C VAL A 187 1.24 -23.30 -8.13
N ASP A 188 0.59 -24.27 -8.80
CA ASP A 188 0.96 -25.69 -8.76
C ASP A 188 2.09 -25.90 -9.79
N SER A 189 3.32 -25.56 -9.40
CA SER A 189 4.51 -25.99 -10.12
C SER A 189 5.02 -27.28 -9.48
N ARG A 190 4.92 -28.42 -10.17
CA ARG A 190 5.31 -29.76 -9.64
C ARG A 190 6.83 -29.99 -9.65
N ILE A 191 7.57 -28.98 -9.23
CA ILE A 191 9.02 -28.86 -9.33
C ILE A 191 9.62 -28.75 -7.93
N GLY A 192 10.73 -29.45 -7.68
CA GLY A 192 11.46 -29.40 -6.43
C GLY A 192 10.60 -29.82 -5.22
N ALA A 193 10.57 -28.99 -4.18
CA ALA A 193 9.82 -29.28 -2.94
C ALA A 193 8.31 -29.47 -3.14
N ASN A 194 7.75 -28.92 -4.23
CA ASN A 194 6.32 -29.02 -4.53
C ASN A 194 5.91 -30.36 -5.20
N ALA A 195 6.86 -31.15 -5.69
CA ALA A 195 6.58 -32.38 -6.44
C ALA A 195 5.76 -33.40 -5.64
N GLU A 196 5.99 -33.49 -4.32
CA GLU A 196 5.24 -34.37 -3.41
C GLU A 196 4.00 -33.70 -2.79
N MET A 197 3.81 -32.38 -3.00
CA MET A 197 2.65 -31.64 -2.50
C MET A 197 1.49 -31.59 -3.50
N GLY A 198 1.76 -31.71 -4.81
CA GLY A 198 0.74 -31.79 -5.86
C GLY A 198 -0.13 -33.05 -5.77
N ALA A 199 -1.38 -32.98 -6.26
CA ALA A 199 -2.25 -34.16 -6.35
C ALA A 199 -2.19 -34.76 -7.77
N GLY A 200 -1.75 -36.01 -7.87
CA GLY A 200 -1.60 -36.76 -9.13
C GLY A 200 -0.14 -36.86 -9.61
N ASP A 201 0.06 -37.67 -10.66
CA ASP A 201 1.39 -38.09 -11.14
C ASP A 201 2.28 -36.93 -11.63
N THR A 202 3.60 -37.08 -11.51
CA THR A 202 4.60 -36.08 -11.97
C THR A 202 4.81 -36.12 -13.48
N ASP A 203 4.51 -37.25 -14.12
CA ASP A 203 5.04 -37.59 -15.43
C ASP A 203 4.13 -37.18 -16.61
N MET A 204 3.02 -36.47 -16.36
CA MET A 204 1.99 -36.17 -17.37
C MET A 204 1.52 -34.71 -17.45
N VAL A 205 2.23 -33.74 -16.87
CA VAL A 205 1.88 -32.32 -16.96
C VAL A 205 3.11 -31.45 -17.27
N GLU A 206 3.16 -30.92 -18.49
CA GLU A 206 4.07 -29.84 -18.87
C GLU A 206 3.61 -28.50 -18.23
N GLY A 207 4.53 -27.76 -17.62
CA GLY A 207 4.31 -26.41 -17.11
C GLY A 207 3.73 -26.29 -15.69
N ALA A 208 3.96 -25.13 -15.08
CA ALA A 208 3.35 -24.75 -13.80
C ALA A 208 1.93 -24.22 -14.02
N ARG A 209 0.95 -24.60 -13.20
CA ARG A 209 -0.45 -24.15 -13.38
C ARG A 209 -0.84 -23.11 -12.34
N ALA A 210 -1.54 -22.07 -12.76
CA ALA A 210 -2.21 -21.15 -11.84
C ALA A 210 -3.53 -21.79 -11.35
N ASP A 211 -3.59 -22.16 -10.08
CA ASP A 211 -4.75 -22.79 -9.43
C ASP A 211 -5.59 -21.78 -8.61
N THR A 212 -4.95 -20.66 -8.22
CA THR A 212 -5.59 -19.49 -7.58
C THR A 212 -5.15 -18.24 -8.32
N ILE A 213 -6.09 -17.41 -8.78
CA ILE A 213 -5.82 -16.16 -9.50
C ILE A 213 -6.68 -15.06 -8.88
N MET A 214 -6.06 -14.00 -8.37
CA MET A 214 -6.76 -12.92 -7.68
C MET A 214 -6.19 -11.55 -8.05
N LEU A 215 -7.05 -10.64 -8.50
CA LEU A 215 -6.71 -9.25 -8.74
C LEU A 215 -7.14 -8.42 -7.52
N VAL A 216 -6.21 -7.77 -6.86
CA VAL A 216 -6.46 -6.89 -5.73
C VAL A 216 -6.24 -5.45 -6.17
N ASN A 217 -7.31 -4.67 -6.23
CA ASN A 217 -7.28 -3.21 -6.40
C ASN A 217 -7.26 -2.54 -5.02
N ILE A 218 -6.33 -1.61 -4.85
CA ILE A 218 -6.30 -0.66 -3.74
C ILE A 218 -6.32 0.73 -4.38
N PRO A 219 -7.44 1.46 -4.34
CA PRO A 219 -7.53 2.77 -4.96
C PRO A 219 -6.58 3.76 -4.29
N ALA A 220 -6.14 4.78 -5.01
CA ALA A 220 -5.20 5.79 -4.52
C ALA A 220 -5.62 6.45 -3.19
N ASN A 221 -6.93 6.65 -2.98
CA ASN A 221 -7.50 7.18 -1.73
C ASN A 221 -7.47 6.20 -0.53
N ARG A 222 -7.22 4.91 -0.78
CA ARG A 222 -7.18 3.79 0.18
C ARG A 222 -8.41 3.68 1.08
N LYS A 223 -9.58 4.15 0.64
CA LYS A 223 -10.85 4.06 1.40
C LYS A 223 -11.34 2.61 1.51
N ARG A 224 -11.05 1.76 0.52
CA ARG A 224 -11.43 0.34 0.40
C ARG A 224 -10.33 -0.53 -0.20
N VAL A 225 -10.55 -1.85 -0.29
CA VAL A 225 -9.73 -2.81 -1.02
C VAL A 225 -10.65 -3.83 -1.69
N VAL A 226 -10.57 -3.99 -3.01
CA VAL A 226 -11.38 -4.98 -3.75
C VAL A 226 -10.51 -6.12 -4.24
N ALA A 227 -10.88 -7.35 -3.92
CA ALA A 227 -10.17 -8.58 -4.28
C ALA A 227 -11.05 -9.47 -5.17
N VAL A 228 -10.84 -9.40 -6.48
CA VAL A 228 -11.58 -10.17 -7.49
C VAL A 228 -10.92 -11.52 -7.71
N SER A 229 -11.63 -12.60 -7.44
CA SER A 229 -11.21 -13.99 -7.64
C SER A 229 -11.59 -14.48 -9.03
N PHE A 230 -10.64 -15.07 -9.75
CA PHE A 230 -10.86 -15.65 -11.07
C PHE A 230 -10.75 -17.19 -10.98
N PRO A 231 -11.82 -17.94 -11.31
CA PRO A 231 -11.77 -19.39 -11.43
C PRO A 231 -10.71 -19.81 -12.45
N ARG A 232 -9.92 -20.82 -12.12
CA ARG A 232 -8.84 -21.33 -12.99
C ARG A 232 -9.36 -21.92 -14.32
N ASP A 233 -10.60 -22.42 -14.31
CA ASP A 233 -11.32 -23.06 -15.41
C ASP A 233 -12.21 -22.04 -16.16
N LEU A 234 -12.10 -20.75 -15.85
CA LEU A 234 -12.80 -19.66 -16.54
C LEU A 234 -12.47 -19.64 -18.04
N ALA A 235 -13.50 -19.50 -18.86
CA ALA A 235 -13.38 -19.44 -20.31
C ALA A 235 -12.71 -18.13 -20.76
N ILE A 236 -11.64 -18.26 -21.55
CA ILE A 236 -10.88 -17.16 -22.14
C ILE A 236 -10.81 -17.30 -23.66
N SER A 237 -10.62 -16.18 -24.36
CA SER A 237 -10.23 -16.23 -25.77
C SER A 237 -8.77 -16.65 -25.89
N PRO A 238 -8.44 -17.73 -26.65
CA PRO A 238 -7.07 -18.11 -26.93
C PRO A 238 -6.24 -16.94 -27.47
N MET A 239 -5.03 -16.76 -26.94
CA MET A 239 -4.10 -15.74 -27.41
C MET A 239 -2.69 -16.29 -27.56
N ASN A 240 -1.92 -15.69 -28.47
CA ASN A 240 -0.53 -16.06 -28.70
C ASN A 240 0.37 -15.33 -27.68
N CYS A 241 1.18 -16.08 -26.95
CA CYS A 241 2.02 -15.56 -25.88
C CYS A 241 3.46 -16.07 -26.03
N GLN A 242 4.44 -15.32 -25.52
CA GLN A 242 5.82 -15.81 -25.48
C GLN A 242 5.92 -17.06 -24.61
N ALA A 243 6.61 -18.08 -25.10
CA ALA A 243 6.85 -19.30 -24.34
C ALA A 243 7.67 -18.98 -23.08
N TRP A 244 7.30 -19.60 -21.97
CA TRP A 244 7.84 -19.34 -20.64
C TRP A 244 8.36 -20.61 -20.00
N ASP A 245 9.60 -20.57 -19.51
CA ASP A 245 10.21 -21.66 -18.75
C ASP A 245 10.04 -21.41 -17.23
N PRO A 246 9.23 -22.22 -16.51
CA PRO A 246 9.06 -22.11 -15.07
C PRO A 246 10.26 -22.61 -14.25
N GLU A 247 11.19 -23.40 -14.82
CA GLU A 247 12.43 -23.82 -14.13
C GLU A 247 13.46 -22.69 -14.09
N THR A 248 13.60 -21.92 -15.18
CA THR A 248 14.58 -20.82 -15.25
C THR A 248 14.01 -19.42 -15.01
N GLY A 249 12.68 -19.25 -15.08
CA GLY A 249 12.02 -17.96 -14.92
C GLY A 249 12.25 -17.01 -16.09
N ARG A 250 12.31 -17.53 -17.33
CA ARG A 250 12.67 -16.75 -18.53
C ARG A 250 11.74 -17.05 -19.71
N TYR A 251 11.55 -16.03 -20.56
CA TYR A 251 10.88 -16.19 -21.86
C TYR A 251 11.86 -16.60 -22.95
N GLY A 252 11.37 -17.42 -23.88
CA GLY A 252 12.12 -17.95 -25.01
C GLY A 252 11.69 -19.39 -25.33
N PRO A 253 12.37 -20.06 -26.28
CA PRO A 253 12.17 -21.47 -26.56
C PRO A 253 12.34 -22.30 -25.28
N VAL A 254 11.39 -23.18 -24.98
CA VAL A 254 11.45 -24.09 -23.83
C VAL A 254 11.83 -25.48 -24.33
N TYR A 255 12.83 -26.11 -23.72
CA TYR A 255 13.26 -27.46 -24.06
C TYR A 255 12.40 -28.51 -23.37
N ASP A 256 11.71 -29.33 -24.15
CA ASP A 256 10.86 -30.41 -23.64
C ASP A 256 11.66 -31.72 -23.52
N LYS A 257 11.78 -32.18 -22.28
CA LYS A 257 12.55 -33.37 -21.90
C LYS A 257 11.88 -34.68 -22.37
N ASN A 258 10.61 -34.65 -22.78
CA ASN A 258 9.84 -35.83 -23.17
C ASN A 258 9.97 -36.19 -24.66
N ASN A 259 10.24 -35.20 -25.52
CA ASN A 259 10.39 -35.38 -26.97
C ASN A 259 11.77 -35.01 -27.52
N ASP A 260 12.68 -34.44 -26.70
CA ASP A 260 14.03 -33.98 -27.10
C ASP A 260 13.98 -32.81 -28.12
N GLU A 261 12.95 -31.98 -28.05
CA GLU A 261 12.73 -30.82 -28.93
C GLU A 261 12.66 -29.50 -28.15
N TRP A 262 12.91 -28.39 -28.86
CA TRP A 262 12.68 -27.03 -28.35
C TRP A 262 11.35 -26.51 -28.90
N SER A 263 10.53 -25.90 -28.04
CA SER A 263 9.31 -25.22 -28.48
C SER A 263 9.62 -23.99 -29.32
N ASP A 264 8.63 -23.54 -30.09
CA ASP A 264 8.64 -22.20 -30.65
C ASP A 264 8.79 -21.11 -29.56
N ASN A 265 9.19 -19.90 -29.99
CA ASN A 265 9.26 -18.72 -29.11
C ASN A 265 7.89 -18.29 -28.58
N GLU A 266 6.81 -18.77 -29.19
CA GLU A 266 5.43 -18.41 -28.84
C GLU A 266 4.59 -19.68 -28.70
N ARG A 267 3.64 -19.65 -27.76
CA ARG A 267 2.66 -20.71 -27.48
C ARG A 267 1.27 -20.09 -27.50
N LEU A 268 0.32 -20.76 -28.15
CA LEU A 268 -1.10 -20.40 -28.11
C LEU A 268 -1.71 -20.92 -26.81
N THR A 269 -2.46 -20.10 -26.07
CA THR A 269 -3.20 -20.56 -24.89
C THR A 269 -4.40 -21.43 -25.29
N ASN A 270 -4.88 -22.26 -24.35
CA ASN A 270 -6.16 -22.96 -24.52
C ASN A 270 -7.33 -22.02 -24.16
N THR A 271 -8.56 -22.57 -24.17
CA THR A 271 -9.80 -21.88 -23.77
C THR A 271 -9.95 -21.69 -22.26
N LYS A 272 -9.08 -22.29 -21.43
CA LYS A 272 -9.09 -22.16 -19.95
C LYS A 272 -8.05 -21.16 -19.43
N LEU A 273 -8.44 -20.33 -18.47
CA LEU A 273 -7.59 -19.29 -17.88
C LEU A 273 -6.25 -19.82 -17.33
N ASN A 274 -6.25 -20.97 -16.65
CA ASN A 274 -5.02 -21.58 -16.11
C ASN A 274 -3.95 -21.90 -17.17
N SER A 275 -4.36 -22.10 -18.43
CA SER A 275 -3.45 -22.36 -19.54
C SER A 275 -2.63 -21.13 -19.94
N ALA A 276 -3.12 -19.91 -19.65
CA ALA A 276 -2.37 -18.68 -19.90
C ALA A 276 -1.05 -18.66 -19.11
N TYR A 277 -1.10 -19.07 -17.84
CA TYR A 277 0.11 -19.19 -17.02
C TYR A 277 0.95 -20.42 -17.42
N ALA A 278 0.32 -21.56 -17.71
CA ALA A 278 1.04 -22.80 -18.01
C ALA A 278 1.81 -22.78 -19.34
N LEU A 279 1.30 -22.05 -20.34
CA LEU A 279 1.88 -22.01 -21.69
C LEU A 279 2.61 -20.69 -22.00
N GLY A 280 2.11 -19.57 -21.49
CA GLY A 280 2.66 -18.23 -21.74
C GLY A 280 3.18 -17.51 -20.49
N GLY A 281 3.19 -18.17 -19.33
CA GLY A 281 3.77 -17.64 -18.09
C GLY A 281 3.04 -16.45 -17.46
N PRO A 282 3.69 -15.80 -16.48
CA PRO A 282 3.15 -14.66 -15.74
C PRO A 282 2.61 -13.54 -16.65
N LYS A 283 3.35 -13.18 -17.70
CA LYS A 283 2.98 -12.05 -18.58
C LYS A 283 1.80 -12.36 -19.49
N CYS A 284 1.65 -13.61 -19.91
CA CYS A 284 0.44 -14.01 -20.63
C CYS A 284 -0.80 -13.93 -19.74
N LEU A 285 -0.70 -14.43 -18.50
CA LEU A 285 -1.81 -14.32 -17.54
C LEU A 285 -2.16 -12.84 -17.24
N VAL A 286 -1.16 -11.98 -16.99
CA VAL A 286 -1.38 -10.54 -16.79
C VAL A 286 -2.13 -9.92 -17.97
N LYS A 287 -1.72 -10.18 -19.22
CA LYS A 287 -2.42 -9.69 -20.42
C LYS A 287 -3.88 -10.18 -20.50
N VAL A 288 -4.15 -11.46 -20.22
CA VAL A 288 -5.52 -12.00 -20.22
C VAL A 288 -6.37 -11.28 -19.17
N ILE A 289 -5.87 -11.09 -17.95
CA ILE A 289 -6.62 -10.41 -16.89
C ILE A 289 -6.82 -8.93 -17.22
N GLN A 290 -5.80 -8.21 -17.70
CA GLN A 290 -5.92 -6.82 -18.17
C GLN A 290 -6.98 -6.69 -19.27
N LYS A 291 -7.04 -7.63 -20.22
CA LYS A 291 -8.06 -7.65 -21.28
C LYS A 291 -9.48 -7.89 -20.77
N MET A 292 -9.64 -8.57 -19.64
CA MET A 292 -10.94 -8.82 -19.01
C MET A 292 -11.39 -7.68 -18.08
N SER A 293 -10.46 -7.01 -17.39
CA SER A 293 -10.78 -5.96 -16.42
C SER A 293 -10.64 -4.54 -16.97
N GLY A 294 -9.66 -4.29 -17.82
CA GLY A 294 -9.17 -2.96 -18.16
C GLY A 294 -8.36 -2.29 -17.06
N LEU A 295 -8.05 -2.99 -15.96
CA LEU A 295 -7.23 -2.44 -14.87
C LEU A 295 -5.74 -2.45 -15.24
N ALA A 296 -5.04 -1.37 -14.89
CA ALA A 296 -3.61 -1.21 -15.03
C ALA A 296 -2.88 -2.03 -13.96
N ILE A 297 -2.77 -3.35 -14.18
CA ILE A 297 -2.01 -4.26 -13.32
C ILE A 297 -0.55 -3.78 -13.28
N ASN A 298 -0.13 -3.29 -12.11
CA ASN A 298 1.16 -2.63 -11.92
C ASN A 298 2.04 -3.31 -10.86
N ARG A 299 1.56 -4.39 -10.23
CA ARG A 299 2.31 -5.25 -9.31
C ARG A 299 1.93 -6.72 -9.51
N PHE A 300 2.91 -7.62 -9.44
CA PHE A 300 2.68 -9.06 -9.58
C PHE A 300 3.34 -9.83 -8.44
N ILE A 301 2.64 -10.86 -7.93
CA ILE A 301 3.13 -11.79 -6.91
C ILE A 301 2.67 -13.21 -7.29
N ALA A 302 3.60 -14.15 -7.44
CA ALA A 302 3.32 -15.58 -7.50
C ALA A 302 3.94 -16.31 -6.32
N VAL A 303 3.19 -17.23 -5.71
CA VAL A 303 3.59 -18.07 -4.58
C VAL A 303 3.20 -19.51 -4.88
N ASP A 304 4.08 -20.47 -4.61
CA ASP A 304 3.82 -21.90 -4.78
C ASP A 304 3.25 -22.53 -3.49
N PHE A 305 2.99 -23.84 -3.51
CA PHE A 305 2.44 -24.55 -2.35
C PHE A 305 3.40 -24.57 -1.14
N ASN A 306 4.71 -24.72 -1.40
CA ASN A 306 5.75 -24.66 -0.38
C ASN A 306 5.82 -23.28 0.30
N GLY A 307 5.88 -22.22 -0.51
CA GLY A 307 5.89 -20.83 -0.07
C GLY A 307 4.64 -20.48 0.71
N PHE A 308 3.46 -20.86 0.22
CA PHE A 308 2.20 -20.66 0.94
C PHE A 308 2.23 -21.30 2.34
N SER A 309 2.65 -22.57 2.44
CA SER A 309 2.74 -23.27 3.73
C SER A 309 3.66 -22.53 4.69
N LYS A 310 4.89 -22.21 4.25
CA LYS A 310 5.85 -21.48 5.07
C LYS A 310 5.37 -20.07 5.46
N MET A 311 4.65 -19.37 4.58
CA MET A 311 4.10 -18.04 4.88
C MET A 311 3.07 -18.11 6.02
N VAL A 312 2.22 -19.13 6.02
CA VAL A 312 1.26 -19.39 7.10
C VAL A 312 1.98 -19.72 8.41
N ASP A 313 3.02 -20.55 8.36
CA ASP A 313 3.82 -20.92 9.54
C ASP A 313 4.60 -19.71 10.11
N ALA A 314 5.17 -18.85 9.26
CA ALA A 314 5.88 -17.63 9.66
C ALA A 314 4.96 -16.57 10.31
N VAL A 315 3.69 -16.51 9.91
CA VAL A 315 2.64 -15.72 10.58
C VAL A 315 2.18 -16.39 11.90
N GLY A 316 2.65 -17.61 12.18
CA GLY A 316 2.32 -18.40 13.36
C GLY A 316 1.00 -19.16 13.26
N GLY A 317 0.49 -19.38 12.04
CA GLY A 317 -0.77 -20.07 11.73
C GLY A 317 -2.00 -19.15 11.62
N VAL A 318 -3.04 -19.62 10.93
CA VAL A 318 -4.25 -18.85 10.61
C VAL A 318 -5.49 -19.46 11.26
N GLU A 319 -6.31 -18.67 11.96
CA GLU A 319 -7.58 -19.14 12.53
C GLU A 319 -8.69 -19.17 11.45
N VAL A 320 -9.27 -20.36 11.24
CA VAL A 320 -10.47 -20.55 10.41
C VAL A 320 -11.65 -20.97 11.27
N CYS A 321 -12.87 -20.71 10.78
CA CYS A 321 -14.12 -21.16 11.38
C CYS A 321 -14.87 -22.03 10.36
N SER A 322 -15.35 -23.21 10.76
CA SER A 322 -16.24 -24.04 9.94
C SER A 322 -17.41 -24.57 10.79
N THR A 323 -18.61 -24.59 10.22
CA THR A 323 -19.81 -25.15 10.89
C THR A 323 -19.82 -26.68 10.91
N THR A 324 -19.02 -27.33 10.07
CA THR A 324 -18.90 -28.80 9.97
C THR A 324 -17.43 -29.24 9.92
N PRO A 325 -17.10 -30.47 10.34
CA PRO A 325 -15.84 -31.10 9.96
C PRO A 325 -15.73 -31.17 8.44
N LEU A 326 -14.53 -30.97 7.90
CA LEU A 326 -14.30 -30.99 6.45
C LEU A 326 -13.50 -32.24 6.10
N GLU A 327 -14.11 -33.11 5.30
CA GLU A 327 -13.54 -34.35 4.77
C GLU A 327 -13.57 -34.27 3.25
N ASP A 328 -12.40 -34.32 2.63
CA ASP A 328 -12.19 -34.31 1.18
C ASP A 328 -11.92 -35.74 0.69
N ALA A 329 -12.55 -36.16 -0.41
CA ALA A 329 -12.45 -37.52 -0.92
C ALA A 329 -11.04 -37.92 -1.43
N GLU A 330 -10.18 -36.95 -1.77
CA GLU A 330 -8.81 -37.16 -2.26
C GLU A 330 -7.76 -36.88 -1.17
N LEU A 331 -7.96 -35.83 -0.37
CA LEU A 331 -7.01 -35.39 0.67
C LEU A 331 -7.27 -36.00 2.06
N GLY A 332 -8.46 -36.57 2.30
CA GLY A 332 -8.90 -37.05 3.61
C GLY A 332 -9.36 -35.94 4.55
N THR A 333 -9.11 -36.10 5.85
CA THR A 333 -9.51 -35.12 6.88
C THR A 333 -8.80 -33.79 6.69
N VAL A 334 -9.55 -32.76 6.32
CA VAL A 334 -9.07 -31.38 6.18
C VAL A 334 -9.25 -30.62 7.49
N LEU A 335 -10.46 -30.65 8.07
CA LEU A 335 -10.76 -30.09 9.40
C LEU A 335 -11.45 -31.17 10.25
N ALA A 336 -10.77 -31.63 11.30
CA ALA A 336 -11.23 -32.76 12.11
C ALA A 336 -12.46 -32.47 12.99
N TYR A 337 -12.79 -31.20 13.23
CA TYR A 337 -13.94 -30.80 14.04
C TYR A 337 -14.55 -29.47 13.56
N ALA A 338 -15.81 -29.25 13.91
CA ALA A 338 -16.51 -27.98 13.69
C ALA A 338 -16.13 -26.94 14.76
N GLY A 339 -16.20 -25.66 14.38
CA GLY A 339 -15.82 -24.51 15.18
C GLY A 339 -14.53 -23.85 14.71
N ARG A 340 -13.95 -23.02 15.58
CA ARG A 340 -12.68 -22.33 15.34
C ARG A 340 -11.50 -23.27 15.54
N GLN A 341 -10.54 -23.21 14.63
CA GLN A 341 -9.28 -23.93 14.73
C GLN A 341 -8.16 -23.17 14.03
N LYS A 342 -6.95 -23.24 14.59
CA LYS A 342 -5.76 -22.60 14.03
C LYS A 342 -5.04 -23.60 13.13
N LEU A 343 -4.86 -23.24 11.87
CA LEU A 343 -4.17 -24.06 10.87
C LEU A 343 -2.69 -23.69 10.82
N ASP A 344 -1.84 -24.72 10.81
CA ASP A 344 -0.46 -24.63 10.32
C ASP A 344 -0.44 -24.60 8.78
N GLY A 345 0.73 -24.39 8.18
CA GLY A 345 0.89 -24.24 6.75
C GLY A 345 0.39 -25.44 5.93
N HIS A 346 0.67 -26.66 6.38
CA HIS A 346 0.23 -27.88 5.71
C HIS A 346 -1.30 -28.04 5.77
N THR A 347 -1.91 -27.82 6.94
CA THR A 347 -3.37 -27.94 7.10
C THR A 347 -4.10 -26.81 6.38
N ALA A 348 -3.53 -25.60 6.37
CA ALA A 348 -4.01 -24.46 5.59
C ALA A 348 -3.97 -24.75 4.09
N LEU A 349 -2.88 -25.36 3.61
CA LEU A 349 -2.71 -25.72 2.20
C LEU A 349 -3.78 -26.73 1.77
N ASN A 350 -4.06 -27.74 2.59
CA ASN A 350 -5.16 -28.68 2.34
C ASN A 350 -6.54 -28.00 2.38
N TYR A 351 -6.77 -27.07 3.31
CA TYR A 351 -8.02 -26.31 3.42
C TYR A 351 -8.36 -25.50 2.16
N VAL A 352 -7.37 -24.79 1.60
CA VAL A 352 -7.56 -23.96 0.40
C VAL A 352 -7.53 -24.75 -0.92
N ARG A 353 -7.01 -25.98 -0.90
CA ARG A 353 -6.92 -26.86 -2.09
C ARG A 353 -8.03 -27.88 -2.20
N ALA A 354 -8.64 -28.31 -1.10
CA ALA A 354 -9.73 -29.28 -1.08
C ALA A 354 -10.79 -28.95 -2.13
N ARG A 355 -11.21 -29.95 -2.91
CA ARG A 355 -12.12 -29.82 -4.06
C ARG A 355 -13.37 -30.70 -3.90
N SER A 356 -13.19 -31.85 -3.25
CA SER A 356 -14.17 -32.92 -3.14
C SER A 356 -14.71 -33.01 -1.71
N ILE A 357 -15.05 -31.86 -1.13
CA ILE A 357 -15.60 -31.78 0.22
C ILE A 357 -17.01 -32.34 0.25
N THR A 358 -17.17 -33.42 1.01
CA THR A 358 -18.40 -34.23 1.09
C THR A 358 -19.62 -33.47 1.62
N THR A 359 -19.44 -32.35 2.33
CA THR A 359 -20.49 -31.57 2.98
C THR A 359 -20.98 -30.34 2.20
N GLU A 360 -20.29 -29.92 1.14
CA GLU A 360 -20.52 -28.59 0.52
C GLU A 360 -21.24 -28.61 -0.85
N GLY A 361 -21.23 -29.75 -1.56
CA GLY A 361 -21.97 -29.96 -2.81
C GLY A 361 -21.50 -29.18 -4.06
N ASN A 362 -20.86 -28.02 -3.90
CA ASN A 362 -20.58 -27.05 -4.96
C ASN A 362 -19.09 -26.90 -5.32
N GLY A 363 -18.27 -27.93 -5.07
CA GLY A 363 -16.89 -28.10 -5.58
C GLY A 363 -16.03 -26.83 -5.64
N ASP A 364 -15.89 -26.26 -6.84
CA ASP A 364 -15.04 -25.10 -7.11
C ASP A 364 -15.51 -23.81 -6.41
N TYR A 365 -16.81 -23.49 -6.46
CA TYR A 365 -17.37 -22.33 -5.75
C TYR A 365 -17.21 -22.44 -4.22
N GLY A 366 -17.30 -23.66 -3.67
CA GLY A 366 -16.98 -23.92 -2.27
C GLY A 366 -15.51 -23.60 -1.96
N ARG A 367 -14.59 -24.09 -2.80
CA ARG A 367 -13.16 -23.80 -2.70
C ARG A 367 -12.85 -22.30 -2.78
N ILE A 368 -13.44 -21.58 -3.73
CA ILE A 368 -13.25 -20.13 -3.87
C ILE A 368 -13.74 -19.40 -2.61
N LYS A 369 -14.91 -19.76 -2.06
CA LYS A 369 -15.40 -19.16 -0.80
C LYS A 369 -14.46 -19.44 0.38
N ARG A 370 -13.93 -20.67 0.51
CA ARG A 370 -12.88 -20.99 1.50
C ARG A 370 -11.60 -20.19 1.29
N GLN A 371 -11.15 -20.00 0.06
CA GLN A 371 -9.97 -19.20 -0.26
C GLN A 371 -10.15 -17.74 0.16
N GLN A 372 -11.31 -17.14 -0.10
CA GLN A 372 -11.66 -15.78 0.34
C GLN A 372 -11.71 -15.66 1.88
N LEU A 373 -12.37 -16.61 2.55
CA LEU A 373 -12.43 -16.66 4.03
C LEU A 373 -11.06 -16.91 4.67
N PHE A 374 -10.23 -17.76 4.05
CA PHE A 374 -8.87 -18.02 4.51
C PHE A 374 -8.00 -16.76 4.36
N LEU A 375 -8.08 -16.09 3.21
CA LEU A 375 -7.30 -14.88 2.96
C LEU A 375 -7.73 -13.72 3.86
N SER A 376 -9.03 -13.57 4.16
CA SER A 376 -9.48 -12.58 5.15
C SER A 376 -8.93 -12.89 6.55
N SER A 377 -8.91 -14.16 6.98
CA SER A 377 -8.25 -14.58 8.21
C SER A 377 -6.72 -14.38 8.20
N LEU A 378 -6.04 -14.69 7.09
CA LEU A 378 -4.60 -14.50 6.94
C LEU A 378 -4.22 -13.01 7.01
N LEU A 379 -4.96 -12.14 6.31
CA LEU A 379 -4.79 -10.68 6.39
C LEU A 379 -4.98 -10.19 7.83
N ARG A 380 -6.01 -10.66 8.54
CA ARG A 380 -6.23 -10.33 9.96
C ARG A 380 -5.08 -10.82 10.86
N SER A 381 -4.56 -12.04 10.64
CA SER A 381 -3.38 -12.54 11.37
C SER A 381 -2.12 -11.71 11.09
N MET A 382 -1.89 -11.27 9.85
CA MET A 382 -0.76 -10.43 9.47
C MET A 382 -0.85 -9.01 10.02
N ILE A 383 -2.06 -8.42 10.07
CA ILE A 383 -2.30 -7.07 10.61
C ILE A 383 -2.38 -7.08 12.16
N SER A 384 -2.50 -8.26 12.78
CA SER A 384 -2.61 -8.38 14.24
C SER A 384 -1.39 -7.83 14.98
N SER A 385 -1.63 -7.30 16.18
CA SER A 385 -0.57 -6.79 17.07
C SER A 385 0.54 -7.80 17.34
N ASP A 386 0.19 -9.09 17.41
CA ASP A 386 1.11 -10.20 17.72
C ASP A 386 2.04 -10.56 16.54
N THR A 387 1.76 -10.05 15.34
CA THR A 387 2.62 -10.22 14.15
C THR A 387 3.32 -8.91 13.79
N LEU A 388 2.63 -7.76 13.88
CA LEU A 388 3.22 -6.47 13.49
C LEU A 388 4.20 -5.88 14.52
N PHE A 389 4.06 -6.20 15.82
CA PHE A 389 4.97 -5.72 16.87
C PHE A 389 6.00 -6.76 17.31
N ASP A 390 5.96 -7.97 16.76
CA ASP A 390 7.00 -8.99 16.93
C ASP A 390 8.06 -8.84 15.82
N LEU A 391 9.23 -8.33 16.21
CA LEU A 391 10.34 -8.07 15.28
C LEU A 391 10.91 -9.35 14.65
N ASP A 392 10.86 -10.48 15.36
CA ASP A 392 11.39 -11.75 14.88
C ASP A 392 10.43 -12.35 13.86
N ARG A 393 9.13 -12.38 14.15
CA ARG A 393 8.08 -12.82 13.20
C ARG A 393 7.99 -11.94 11.96
N LEU A 394 8.02 -10.61 12.12
CA LEU A 394 7.98 -9.70 10.97
C LEU A 394 9.18 -9.94 10.04
N ASN A 395 10.36 -10.17 10.60
CA ASN A 395 11.55 -10.54 9.83
C ASN A 395 11.42 -11.94 9.20
N GLU A 396 10.85 -12.93 9.90
CA GLU A 396 10.58 -14.27 9.36
C GLU A 396 9.62 -14.25 8.16
N VAL A 397 8.48 -13.55 8.28
CA VAL A 397 7.50 -13.36 7.20
C VAL A 397 8.15 -12.68 5.99
N VAL A 398 8.92 -11.60 6.20
CA VAL A 398 9.62 -10.90 5.12
C VAL A 398 10.67 -11.78 4.45
N ASN A 399 11.43 -12.57 5.21
CA ASN A 399 12.45 -13.46 4.65
C ASN A 399 11.81 -14.59 3.83
N THR A 400 10.78 -15.23 4.37
CA THR A 400 10.03 -16.29 3.69
C THR A 400 9.39 -15.76 2.40
N PHE A 401 8.80 -14.56 2.43
CA PHE A 401 8.26 -13.93 1.22
C PHE A 401 9.34 -13.68 0.16
N ILE A 402 10.55 -13.25 0.56
CA ILE A 402 11.65 -13.02 -0.36
C ILE A 402 12.17 -14.32 -0.98
N GLU A 403 12.20 -15.41 -0.21
CA GLU A 403 12.79 -16.70 -0.61
C GLU A 403 11.81 -17.59 -1.39
N ASP A 404 10.51 -17.52 -1.10
CA ASP A 404 9.47 -18.41 -1.65
C ASP A 404 8.37 -17.67 -2.43
N SER A 405 8.64 -16.48 -2.96
CA SER A 405 7.76 -15.81 -3.94
C SER A 405 8.52 -15.28 -5.16
N SER A 406 7.80 -15.16 -6.28
CA SER A 406 8.27 -14.52 -7.51
C SER A 406 7.48 -13.24 -7.74
N VAL A 407 8.16 -12.11 -8.00
CA VAL A 407 7.52 -10.79 -8.04
C VAL A 407 7.88 -9.99 -9.29
N ASP A 408 7.01 -9.04 -9.65
CA ASP A 408 7.33 -7.96 -10.57
C ASP A 408 6.79 -6.63 -9.99
N ASN A 409 7.62 -5.58 -10.04
CA ASN A 409 7.39 -4.27 -9.41
C ASN A 409 6.90 -4.30 -7.94
N VAL A 410 7.43 -5.21 -7.11
CA VAL A 410 7.21 -5.24 -5.65
C VAL A 410 8.54 -5.15 -4.92
N GLN A 411 8.66 -4.27 -3.93
CA GLN A 411 9.87 -4.08 -3.12
C GLN A 411 9.58 -4.29 -1.63
N THR A 412 10.61 -4.62 -0.83
CA THR A 412 10.42 -4.85 0.63
C THR A 412 9.79 -3.64 1.36
N ARG A 413 10.04 -2.41 0.90
CA ARG A 413 9.37 -1.20 1.43
C ARG A 413 7.89 -1.12 1.10
N ASP A 414 7.45 -1.68 -0.01
CA ASP A 414 6.06 -1.64 -0.44
C ASP A 414 5.23 -2.57 0.46
N LEU A 415 5.77 -3.73 0.81
CA LEU A 415 5.17 -4.66 1.78
C LEU A 415 4.99 -3.99 3.17
N VAL A 416 6.01 -3.27 3.65
CA VAL A 416 5.94 -2.56 4.94
C VAL A 416 4.96 -1.38 4.88
N ARG A 417 4.97 -0.61 3.79
CA ARG A 417 4.01 0.50 3.57
C ARG A 417 2.57 0.00 3.44
N LEU A 418 2.36 -1.10 2.73
CA LEU A 418 1.07 -1.76 2.61
C LEU A 418 0.58 -2.17 4.01
N GLY A 419 1.40 -2.91 4.77
CA GLY A 419 1.07 -3.29 6.15
C GLY A 419 0.73 -2.09 7.05
N GLN A 420 1.48 -0.99 6.95
CA GLN A 420 1.19 0.27 7.66
C GLN A 420 -0.12 0.93 7.20
N SER A 421 -0.41 0.96 5.89
CA SER A 421 -1.66 1.53 5.38
C SER A 421 -2.88 0.70 5.82
N LEU A 422 -2.73 -0.63 5.86
CA LEU A 422 -3.78 -1.55 6.30
C LEU A 422 -4.02 -1.50 7.82
N GLN A 423 -3.10 -0.98 8.64
CA GLN A 423 -3.36 -0.74 10.08
C GLN A 423 -4.52 0.25 10.32
N GLY A 424 -4.79 1.15 9.37
CA GLY A 424 -5.94 2.07 9.42
C GLY A 424 -7.22 1.51 8.80
N ILE A 425 -7.12 0.41 8.05
CA ILE A 425 -8.24 -0.21 7.33
C ILE A 425 -8.80 -1.33 8.21
N ASN A 426 -9.93 -1.06 8.87
CA ASN A 426 -10.75 -2.12 9.45
C ASN A 426 -11.06 -3.16 8.36
N ALA A 427 -10.93 -4.45 8.67
CA ALA A 427 -11.18 -5.55 7.72
C ALA A 427 -12.57 -5.50 7.03
N GLY A 428 -13.51 -4.73 7.59
CA GLY A 428 -14.82 -4.38 7.02
C GLY A 428 -14.80 -3.68 5.65
N ARG A 429 -13.64 -3.12 5.26
CA ARG A 429 -13.40 -2.39 4.00
C ARG A 429 -12.67 -3.22 2.94
N ILE A 430 -12.46 -4.50 3.20
CA ILE A 430 -11.88 -5.44 2.24
C ILE A 430 -13.03 -6.26 1.67
N THR A 431 -13.16 -6.27 0.35
CA THR A 431 -14.31 -6.84 -0.36
C THR A 431 -13.82 -7.92 -1.29
N PHE A 432 -14.11 -9.18 -0.99
CA PHE A 432 -13.82 -10.29 -1.89
C PHE A 432 -15.03 -10.55 -2.78
N VAL A 433 -14.80 -10.65 -4.08
CA VAL A 433 -15.84 -10.95 -5.06
C VAL A 433 -15.33 -12.00 -6.05
N THR A 434 -16.19 -12.90 -6.51
CA THR A 434 -15.85 -13.82 -7.61
C THR A 434 -16.31 -13.21 -8.93
N ILE A 435 -15.51 -13.32 -9.99
CA ILE A 435 -15.89 -12.82 -11.32
C ILE A 435 -17.25 -13.40 -11.77
N PRO A 436 -18.19 -12.58 -12.30
CA PRO A 436 -19.50 -13.04 -12.75
C PRO A 436 -19.41 -14.14 -13.82
N THR A 437 -19.97 -15.31 -13.50
CA THR A 437 -20.07 -16.47 -14.40
C THR A 437 -21.52 -16.92 -14.54
N THR A 438 -21.79 -17.76 -15.54
CA THR A 438 -23.12 -18.35 -15.77
C THR A 438 -23.54 -19.39 -14.72
N GLY A 439 -22.63 -19.84 -13.85
CA GLY A 439 -22.85 -20.96 -12.92
C GLY A 439 -22.87 -22.34 -13.60
N VAL A 440 -22.67 -22.41 -14.91
CA VAL A 440 -22.77 -23.62 -15.72
C VAL A 440 -21.61 -23.67 -16.70
N ALA A 441 -20.89 -24.79 -16.72
CA ALA A 441 -19.79 -24.99 -17.65
C ALA A 441 -20.30 -25.21 -19.10
N ASP A 442 -19.50 -24.80 -20.08
CA ASP A 442 -19.76 -25.06 -21.50
C ASP A 442 -19.48 -26.52 -21.90
N ASP A 443 -19.63 -26.83 -23.19
CA ASP A 443 -19.40 -28.16 -23.76
C ASP A 443 -17.95 -28.67 -23.60
N GLU A 444 -16.97 -27.77 -23.35
CA GLU A 444 -15.57 -28.10 -23.07
C GLU A 444 -15.27 -28.21 -21.56
N GLY A 445 -16.25 -27.89 -20.70
CA GLY A 445 -16.08 -27.84 -19.26
C GLY A 445 -15.37 -26.57 -18.76
N ASN A 446 -15.54 -25.43 -19.45
CA ASN A 446 -15.05 -24.11 -19.02
C ASN A 446 -16.17 -23.32 -18.34
N GLU A 447 -15.86 -22.52 -17.31
CA GLU A 447 -16.83 -21.62 -16.68
C GLU A 447 -17.00 -20.34 -17.53
N VAL A 448 -18.21 -20.09 -18.04
CA VAL A 448 -18.43 -18.98 -18.98
C VAL A 448 -18.59 -17.63 -18.24
N PRO A 449 -17.77 -16.60 -18.51
CA PRO A 449 -17.92 -15.28 -17.92
C PRO A 449 -19.15 -14.56 -18.48
N ARG A 450 -19.94 -13.92 -17.60
CA ARG A 450 -21.03 -13.02 -18.00
C ARG A 450 -20.45 -11.67 -18.42
N THR A 451 -20.10 -11.52 -19.70
CA THR A 451 -19.24 -10.41 -20.18
C THR A 451 -19.73 -9.00 -19.84
N GLU A 452 -21.05 -8.76 -19.84
CA GLU A 452 -21.63 -7.45 -19.47
C GLU A 452 -21.48 -7.18 -17.96
N ASP A 453 -21.76 -8.18 -17.13
CA ASP A 453 -21.62 -8.13 -15.68
C ASP A 453 -20.15 -8.02 -15.23
N VAL A 454 -19.24 -8.70 -15.94
CA VAL A 454 -17.79 -8.55 -15.75
C VAL A 454 -17.36 -7.12 -16.06
N ARG A 455 -17.84 -6.54 -17.17
CA ARG A 455 -17.57 -5.15 -17.51
C ARG A 455 -18.08 -4.21 -16.42
N ALA A 456 -19.35 -4.33 -16.02
CA ALA A 456 -19.94 -3.51 -14.96
C ALA A 456 -19.19 -3.64 -13.62
N LEU A 457 -18.74 -4.84 -13.24
CA LEU A 457 -17.92 -5.03 -12.04
C LEU A 457 -16.62 -4.24 -12.11
N PHE A 458 -15.91 -4.26 -13.25
CA PHE A 458 -14.64 -3.56 -13.37
C PHE A 458 -14.79 -2.06 -13.65
N ASP A 459 -15.88 -1.62 -14.26
CA ASP A 459 -16.23 -0.20 -14.38
C ASP A 459 -16.43 0.37 -12.97
N ALA A 460 -17.19 -0.32 -12.11
CA ALA A 460 -17.36 0.09 -10.71
C ALA A 460 -16.08 0.05 -9.85
N ILE A 461 -15.04 -0.71 -10.27
CA ILE A 461 -13.73 -0.70 -9.60
C ILE A 461 -12.88 0.47 -10.09
N ILE A 462 -12.91 0.77 -11.40
CA ILE A 462 -12.17 1.89 -12.02
C ILE A 462 -12.75 3.24 -11.56
N ASP A 463 -14.07 3.37 -11.51
CA ASP A 463 -14.79 4.60 -11.16
C ASP A 463 -14.92 4.81 -9.64
N ASP A 464 -14.34 3.90 -8.86
CA ASP A 464 -14.37 3.82 -7.40
C ASP A 464 -15.78 3.70 -6.73
N ASP A 465 -16.77 3.25 -7.51
CA ASP A 465 -18.17 2.99 -7.10
C ASP A 465 -18.29 1.84 -6.06
N PRO A 466 -19.07 2.00 -4.98
CA PRO A 466 -19.20 0.99 -3.92
C PRO A 466 -19.86 -0.32 -4.40
N LEU A 467 -19.27 -1.46 -3.99
CA LEU A 467 -19.81 -2.79 -4.33
C LEU A 467 -20.95 -3.22 -3.35
N PRO A 468 -21.84 -4.15 -3.76
CA PRO A 468 -22.91 -4.64 -2.90
C PRO A 468 -22.36 -5.33 -1.63
N GLY A 469 -22.78 -4.86 -0.46
CA GLY A 469 -22.31 -5.41 0.82
C GLY A 469 -20.98 -4.84 1.34
N GLU A 470 -20.43 -3.82 0.68
CA GLU A 470 -19.39 -2.98 1.31
C GLU A 470 -19.98 -2.25 2.53
N ASN A 471 -19.24 -2.25 3.64
CA ASN A 471 -19.69 -1.71 4.91
C ASN A 471 -18.79 -0.55 5.34
N ASP A 472 -19.10 0.63 4.80
CA ASP A 472 -18.57 1.92 5.20
C ASP A 472 -19.07 2.34 6.60
N GLN A 473 -20.28 1.93 6.96
CA GLN A 473 -21.02 2.43 8.13
C GLN A 473 -20.45 1.99 9.48
N ASN A 474 -19.66 0.91 9.53
CA ASN A 474 -19.02 0.45 10.76
C ASN A 474 -17.60 1.05 10.96
N GLU A 475 -17.47 2.37 10.81
CA GLU A 475 -16.33 3.16 11.31
C GLU A 475 -16.25 3.10 12.85
N THR A 476 -15.97 1.92 13.40
CA THR A 476 -15.47 1.84 14.78
C THR A 476 -14.05 2.40 14.77
N VAL A 477 -13.95 3.68 15.09
CA VAL A 477 -12.69 4.41 15.22
C VAL A 477 -11.83 3.74 16.30
N SER A 478 -10.71 3.15 15.90
CA SER A 478 -9.64 2.74 16.81
C SER A 478 -9.12 3.99 17.57
N PRO A 479 -8.81 3.92 18.89
CA PRO A 479 -9.23 4.92 19.88
C PRO A 479 -8.40 6.24 19.93
N LEU A 480 -8.20 6.92 18.80
CA LEU A 480 -7.49 8.20 18.70
C LEU A 480 -8.26 9.34 18.00
N THR A 481 -9.44 9.10 17.41
CA THR A 481 -10.15 10.13 16.64
C THR A 481 -11.59 10.39 17.14
N VAL A 482 -11.74 11.24 18.16
CA VAL A 482 -13.08 11.75 18.52
C VAL A 482 -13.58 12.69 17.42
N ALA A 483 -14.63 12.27 16.70
CA ALA A 483 -15.34 13.11 15.74
C ALA A 483 -16.79 13.32 16.22
N THR A 484 -17.17 14.56 16.50
CA THR A 484 -18.54 14.92 16.87
C THR A 484 -19.37 15.13 15.60
N LYS A 485 -20.39 14.31 15.39
CA LYS A 485 -21.35 14.44 14.29
C LYS A 485 -22.13 15.76 14.44
N SER A 486 -22.14 16.59 13.39
CA SER A 486 -23.01 17.76 13.28
C SER A 486 -24.07 17.55 12.20
N ALA A 487 -25.25 18.13 12.38
CA ALA A 487 -26.46 17.70 11.70
C ALA A 487 -26.64 18.29 10.29
N GLU A 488 -27.02 17.42 9.36
CA GLU A 488 -27.56 17.75 8.05
C GLU A 488 -28.84 18.59 8.21
N THR A 489 -28.90 19.75 7.56
CA THR A 489 -30.08 20.65 7.61
C THR A 489 -30.66 20.85 6.21
N THR A 490 -31.67 20.06 5.88
CA THR A 490 -32.42 20.21 4.62
C THR A 490 -33.27 21.48 4.67
N SER A 491 -32.92 22.50 3.86
CA SER A 491 -33.75 23.69 3.67
C SER A 491 -34.44 23.67 2.32
N ALA A 492 -35.69 23.23 2.29
CA ALA A 492 -36.56 23.38 1.11
C ALA A 492 -37.17 24.79 1.10
N THR A 493 -36.99 25.53 0.00
CA THR A 493 -37.65 26.82 -0.24
C THR A 493 -38.87 26.60 -1.15
N PRO A 494 -40.10 26.98 -0.76
CA PRO A 494 -41.28 26.82 -1.60
C PRO A 494 -41.41 27.98 -2.59
N THR A 495 -41.58 27.69 -3.88
CA THR A 495 -42.00 28.70 -4.88
C THR A 495 -43.49 28.59 -5.11
N GLY A 496 -44.21 29.71 -4.95
CA GLY A 496 -45.68 29.74 -4.97
C GLY A 496 -46.31 29.89 -6.36
N THR A 497 -47.28 29.01 -6.62
CA THR A 497 -48.61 29.25 -7.24
C THR A 497 -48.83 30.49 -8.13
N THR A 498 -49.24 30.31 -9.39
CA THR A 498 -50.62 30.57 -9.91
C THR A 498 -50.66 30.70 -11.45
N ALA A 499 -51.49 29.89 -12.13
CA ALA A 499 -52.51 30.32 -13.12
C ALA A 499 -53.10 29.14 -13.94
N ASP A 500 -54.38 28.84 -13.69
CA ASP A 500 -55.50 28.56 -14.63
C ASP A 500 -55.22 28.48 -16.15
N SER A 501 -55.94 27.70 -16.99
CA SER A 501 -57.03 26.72 -16.80
C SER A 501 -57.41 26.06 -18.17
N TYR A 502 -58.48 25.25 -18.18
CA TYR A 502 -59.23 24.64 -19.31
C TYR A 502 -58.81 23.24 -19.82
N ALA A 503 -59.84 22.45 -20.08
CA ALA A 503 -59.81 21.06 -20.53
C ALA A 503 -60.36 20.94 -21.97
N ASP A 504 -59.93 19.93 -22.73
CA ASP A 504 -60.79 18.78 -23.06
C ASP A 504 -60.08 17.67 -23.87
N ASP A 505 -60.31 16.43 -23.42
CA ASP A 505 -60.72 15.23 -24.20
C ASP A 505 -59.83 14.51 -25.26
N VAL A 506 -60.11 13.19 -25.35
CA VAL A 506 -59.81 12.17 -26.40
C VAL A 506 -58.42 11.52 -26.51
N ALA A 507 -58.48 10.18 -26.60
CA ALA A 507 -57.41 9.19 -26.55
C ALA A 507 -56.64 8.89 -27.86
N SER A 508 -55.64 8.00 -27.70
CA SER A 508 -55.01 7.07 -28.67
C SER A 508 -53.80 7.57 -29.49
N GLY A 509 -52.77 6.72 -29.56
CA GLY A 509 -51.61 6.86 -30.46
C GLY A 509 -50.27 6.51 -29.81
N GLU A 510 -49.80 5.27 -30.00
CA GLU A 510 -48.36 4.98 -29.92
C GLU A 510 -47.61 5.73 -31.03
N MET A 511 -46.52 6.43 -30.68
CA MET A 511 -45.23 6.28 -31.36
C MET A 511 -44.12 7.03 -30.61
N ALA A 512 -42.89 6.55 -30.81
CA ALA A 512 -41.67 7.00 -30.15
C ALA A 512 -41.45 8.53 -30.18
N ALA A 513 -41.02 9.06 -29.03
CA ALA A 513 -40.23 10.28 -28.93
C ALA A 513 -38.92 9.94 -28.21
N GLU A 514 -37.82 10.21 -28.88
CA GLU A 514 -36.45 9.96 -28.45
C GLU A 514 -36.08 10.99 -27.38
N GLU A 515 -36.31 10.67 -26.09
CA GLU A 515 -36.04 11.58 -24.98
C GLU A 515 -34.52 11.72 -24.80
N THR A 516 -33.97 12.80 -25.35
CA THR A 516 -32.57 13.18 -25.18
C THR A 516 -32.33 13.50 -23.71
N ALA A 517 -31.84 12.52 -22.96
CA ALA A 517 -31.57 12.66 -21.54
C ALA A 517 -30.43 13.67 -21.30
N ALA A 518 -30.80 14.93 -21.10
CA ALA A 518 -29.89 15.93 -20.57
C ALA A 518 -29.45 15.49 -19.16
N GLY A 519 -28.18 15.15 -19.01
CA GLY A 519 -27.66 14.57 -17.78
C GLY A 519 -27.88 15.48 -16.57
N THR A 520 -28.56 14.97 -15.55
CA THR A 520 -28.70 15.65 -14.26
C THR A 520 -27.38 15.55 -13.50
N THR A 521 -26.49 16.51 -13.70
CA THR A 521 -25.27 16.66 -12.89
C THR A 521 -25.65 16.78 -11.42
N THR A 522 -25.29 15.78 -10.61
CA THR A 522 -25.57 15.77 -9.17
C THR A 522 -24.32 16.21 -8.43
N THR A 523 -24.35 17.43 -7.89
CA THR A 523 -23.23 18.00 -7.14
C THR A 523 -23.28 17.57 -5.68
N THR A 524 -22.35 16.74 -5.25
CA THR A 524 -22.21 16.29 -3.85
C THR A 524 -21.01 16.99 -3.20
N THR A 525 -21.11 17.39 -1.93
CA THR A 525 -19.99 17.98 -1.18
C THR A 525 -19.66 17.12 0.04
N GLU A 526 -18.42 16.63 0.14
CA GLU A 526 -17.90 15.83 1.27
C GLU A 526 -16.72 16.57 1.92
N VAL A 527 -16.53 16.38 3.23
CA VAL A 527 -15.35 16.88 3.94
C VAL A 527 -14.27 15.81 3.95
N ILE A 528 -13.27 15.92 3.07
CA ILE A 528 -12.15 14.98 3.04
C ILE A 528 -11.11 15.38 4.10
N LYS A 529 -10.63 14.38 4.85
CA LYS A 529 -9.45 14.50 5.71
C LYS A 529 -8.22 14.09 4.91
N ALA A 530 -7.37 15.06 4.60
CA ALA A 530 -6.13 14.84 3.87
C ALA A 530 -4.90 15.04 4.77
N VAL A 531 -3.74 14.65 4.28
CA VAL A 531 -2.44 14.97 4.89
C VAL A 531 -1.70 15.88 3.90
N ALA A 532 -1.09 16.95 4.40
CA ALA A 532 -0.27 17.83 3.58
C ALA A 532 0.91 17.05 2.98
N ALA A 533 1.06 17.10 1.65
CA ALA A 533 2.19 16.53 0.91
C ALA A 533 3.44 17.42 1.04
N ASP A 534 4.60 16.92 0.60
CA ASP A 534 5.74 17.80 0.31
C ASP A 534 5.41 18.56 -0.99
N PRO A 535 5.48 19.90 -1.04
CA PRO A 535 5.24 20.66 -2.27
C PRO A 535 6.01 20.13 -3.49
N ARG A 536 7.21 19.58 -3.29
CA ARG A 536 8.07 19.07 -4.38
C ARG A 536 7.50 17.87 -5.12
N ASP A 537 6.59 17.15 -4.48
CA ASP A 537 5.93 15.97 -5.04
C ASP A 537 4.56 16.33 -5.66
N VAL A 538 4.21 17.63 -5.75
CA VAL A 538 2.93 18.12 -6.25
C VAL A 538 3.13 18.96 -7.52
N THR A 539 2.60 18.47 -8.64
CA THR A 539 2.59 19.17 -9.92
C THR A 539 1.39 20.11 -10.02
N VAL A 540 1.62 21.40 -10.20
CA VAL A 540 0.59 22.45 -10.30
C VAL A 540 0.61 23.07 -11.70
N GLN A 541 -0.57 23.36 -12.26
CA GLN A 541 -0.70 24.29 -13.38
C GLN A 541 -1.68 25.40 -13.03
N VAL A 542 -1.28 26.66 -13.20
CA VAL A 542 -2.13 27.81 -12.92
C VAL A 542 -2.80 28.31 -14.20
N SER A 543 -4.08 28.59 -14.10
CA SER A 543 -4.96 29.09 -15.15
C SER A 543 -5.65 30.37 -14.69
N ASN A 544 -5.69 31.39 -15.54
CA ASN A 544 -6.32 32.68 -15.21
C ASN A 544 -7.37 33.08 -16.26
N PRO A 545 -8.65 32.76 -16.04
CA PRO A 545 -9.77 33.21 -16.87
C PRO A 545 -10.24 34.65 -16.55
N THR A 546 -9.63 35.34 -15.58
CA THR A 546 -10.01 36.73 -15.23
C THR A 546 -9.44 37.74 -16.24
N GLU A 547 -9.99 38.96 -16.28
CA GLU A 547 -9.45 40.06 -17.10
C GLU A 547 -8.10 40.62 -16.57
N GLN A 548 -7.60 40.13 -15.42
CA GLN A 548 -6.36 40.63 -14.80
C GLN A 548 -5.12 40.00 -15.46
N ALA A 549 -4.47 40.73 -16.36
CA ALA A 549 -3.25 40.29 -17.01
C ALA A 549 -2.11 40.02 -16.00
N GLY A 550 -1.41 38.89 -16.15
CA GLY A 550 -0.25 38.51 -15.34
C GLY A 550 -0.56 37.78 -14.02
N LEU A 551 -1.83 37.62 -13.65
CA LEU A 551 -2.22 36.99 -12.37
C LEU A 551 -1.74 35.53 -12.25
N ALA A 552 -1.91 34.72 -13.31
CA ALA A 552 -1.38 33.35 -13.34
C ALA A 552 0.14 33.29 -13.23
N THR A 553 0.87 34.23 -13.84
CA THR A 553 2.34 34.31 -13.77
C THR A 553 2.79 34.61 -12.34
N ALA A 554 2.16 35.58 -11.67
CA ALA A 554 2.47 35.91 -10.28
C ALA A 554 2.21 34.73 -9.33
N ALA A 555 1.05 34.08 -9.45
CA ALA A 555 0.73 32.88 -8.64
C ALA A 555 1.69 31.71 -8.93
N THR A 556 2.07 31.51 -10.21
CA THR A 556 3.07 30.50 -10.63
C THR A 556 4.43 30.75 -9.97
N GLU A 557 4.90 32.00 -9.96
CA GLU A 557 6.14 32.38 -9.27
C GLU A 557 6.05 32.13 -7.75
N GLU A 558 4.91 32.40 -7.10
CA GLU A 558 4.72 32.10 -5.67
C GLU A 558 4.72 30.59 -5.39
N PHE A 559 4.03 29.76 -6.20
CA PHE A 559 4.10 28.30 -6.08
C PHE A 559 5.53 27.76 -6.27
N GLN A 560 6.28 28.25 -7.27
CA GLN A 560 7.69 27.88 -7.46
C GLN A 560 8.59 28.29 -6.28
N ASN A 561 8.34 29.46 -5.68
CA ASN A 561 9.04 29.91 -4.47
C ASN A 561 8.79 28.97 -3.27
N TYR A 562 7.58 28.41 -3.16
CA TYR A 562 7.23 27.39 -2.17
C TYR A 562 7.63 25.95 -2.53
N ARG A 563 8.35 25.76 -3.66
CA ARG A 563 8.89 24.48 -4.14
C ARG A 563 7.89 23.48 -4.70
N PHE A 564 6.73 23.94 -5.17
CA PHE A 564 5.89 23.14 -6.05
C PHE A 564 6.59 22.86 -7.39
N ASP A 565 6.34 21.71 -8.03
CA ASP A 565 6.61 21.57 -9.47
C ASP A 565 5.51 22.31 -10.22
N VAL A 566 5.86 23.26 -11.09
CA VAL A 566 4.85 24.13 -11.72
C VAL A 566 5.05 24.16 -13.22
N ARG A 567 3.99 23.77 -13.93
CA ARG A 567 3.92 23.78 -15.40
C ARG A 567 3.66 25.18 -15.94
N ASP A 568 3.96 25.38 -17.22
CA ASP A 568 3.70 26.65 -17.90
C ASP A 568 2.21 27.06 -17.74
N PRO A 569 1.91 28.33 -17.44
CA PRO A 569 0.53 28.78 -17.26
C PRO A 569 -0.29 28.61 -18.54
N ASP A 570 -1.50 28.07 -18.43
CA ASP A 570 -2.40 27.87 -19.58
C ASP A 570 -3.50 28.94 -19.64
N TYR A 571 -3.94 29.21 -20.87
CA TYR A 571 -5.04 30.11 -21.18
C TYR A 571 -6.35 29.30 -21.22
N TYR A 572 -6.93 29.09 -20.04
CA TYR A 572 -8.13 28.26 -19.86
C TYR A 572 -9.37 28.88 -20.52
N SER A 573 -9.53 28.64 -21.83
CA SER A 573 -10.52 29.29 -22.70
C SER A 573 -11.88 28.58 -22.75
N GLN A 574 -12.03 27.46 -22.02
CA GLN A 574 -13.24 26.62 -22.07
C GLN A 574 -14.33 27.07 -21.10
N TRP A 575 -13.98 27.90 -20.11
CA TRP A 575 -14.89 28.41 -19.10
C TRP A 575 -14.82 29.94 -19.08
N GLY A 576 -15.96 30.61 -18.90
CA GLY A 576 -16.01 32.06 -18.75
C GLY A 576 -15.32 32.54 -17.46
N PRO A 577 -15.23 33.86 -17.23
CA PRO A 577 -14.63 34.40 -16.00
C PRO A 577 -15.27 33.78 -14.76
N VAL A 578 -14.48 33.09 -13.95
CA VAL A 578 -14.95 32.45 -12.71
C VAL A 578 -14.79 33.45 -11.57
N SER A 579 -15.87 33.69 -10.81
CA SER A 579 -15.78 34.57 -9.64
C SER A 579 -14.97 33.96 -8.51
N ARG A 580 -14.83 32.62 -8.49
CA ARG A 580 -14.23 31.87 -7.39
C ARG A 580 -13.10 30.95 -7.84
N THR A 581 -12.04 30.97 -7.07
CA THR A 581 -10.83 30.15 -7.25
C THR A 581 -11.17 28.68 -6.98
N THR A 582 -10.86 27.81 -7.94
CA THR A 582 -11.11 26.37 -7.84
C THR A 582 -9.84 25.59 -8.14
N VAL A 583 -9.57 24.61 -7.28
CA VAL A 583 -8.50 23.62 -7.41
C VAL A 583 -9.13 22.35 -7.99
N TYR A 584 -8.87 22.12 -9.27
CA TYR A 584 -9.28 20.93 -10.01
C TYR A 584 -8.23 19.83 -9.87
N TYR A 585 -8.68 18.59 -9.68
CA TYR A 585 -7.80 17.43 -9.55
C TYR A 585 -8.49 16.14 -10.03
N SER A 586 -7.71 15.18 -10.51
CA SER A 586 -8.15 13.81 -10.78
C SER A 586 -8.01 12.90 -9.56
N LEU A 587 -8.81 11.84 -9.50
CA LEU A 587 -8.79 10.82 -8.44
C LEU A 587 -7.35 10.41 -8.08
N GLY A 588 -7.08 10.24 -6.79
CA GLY A 588 -5.75 9.93 -6.26
C GLY A 588 -4.85 11.14 -5.96
N ASN A 589 -5.23 12.34 -6.43
CA ASN A 589 -4.51 13.57 -6.11
C ASN A 589 -5.13 14.34 -4.92
N GLU A 590 -5.96 13.72 -4.06
CA GLU A 590 -6.68 14.42 -2.98
C GLU A 590 -5.72 15.13 -2.03
N GLN A 591 -4.58 14.50 -1.70
CA GLN A 591 -3.56 15.07 -0.82
C GLN A 591 -2.83 16.25 -1.48
N ALA A 592 -2.53 16.15 -2.77
CA ALA A 592 -1.92 17.21 -3.57
C ALA A 592 -2.87 18.41 -3.70
N ALA A 593 -4.12 18.16 -4.08
CA ALA A 593 -5.19 19.15 -4.19
C ALA A 593 -5.48 19.84 -2.85
N ALA A 594 -5.58 19.08 -1.75
CA ALA A 594 -5.75 19.65 -0.41
C ALA A 594 -4.55 20.52 0.02
N THR A 595 -3.32 20.12 -0.33
CA THR A 595 -2.10 20.89 -0.05
C THR A 595 -2.10 22.22 -0.81
N VAL A 596 -2.48 22.20 -2.09
CA VAL A 596 -2.61 23.41 -2.93
C VAL A 596 -3.75 24.28 -2.43
N ALA A 597 -4.94 23.73 -2.17
CA ALA A 597 -6.08 24.49 -1.66
C ALA A 597 -5.80 25.12 -0.28
N ALA A 598 -5.01 24.48 0.59
CA ALA A 598 -4.57 25.06 1.86
C ALA A 598 -3.66 26.28 1.70
N THR A 599 -3.06 26.51 0.52
CA THR A 599 -2.34 27.75 0.18
C THR A 599 -3.24 28.84 -0.41
N LEU A 600 -4.50 28.53 -0.75
CA LEU A 600 -5.41 29.42 -1.48
C LEU A 600 -6.66 29.73 -0.63
N PRO A 601 -6.68 30.83 0.15
CA PRO A 601 -7.76 31.12 1.08
C PRO A 601 -9.12 31.25 0.39
N GLY A 602 -10.07 30.39 0.79
CA GLY A 602 -11.44 30.40 0.25
C GLY A 602 -11.61 29.66 -1.08
N ALA A 603 -10.55 29.09 -1.65
CA ALA A 603 -10.66 28.23 -2.83
C ALA A 603 -11.58 27.03 -2.59
N ARG A 604 -12.26 26.58 -3.64
CA ARG A 604 -12.97 25.29 -3.65
C ARG A 604 -12.06 24.20 -4.19
N ILE A 605 -12.33 22.95 -3.82
CA ILE A 605 -11.74 21.78 -4.48
C ILE A 605 -12.84 21.08 -5.28
N GLU A 606 -12.54 20.73 -6.53
CA GLU A 606 -13.46 20.04 -7.42
C GLU A 606 -12.77 18.87 -8.12
N GLN A 607 -13.36 17.68 -8.06
CA GLN A 607 -12.79 16.50 -8.72
C GLN A 607 -13.27 16.44 -10.18
N ILE A 608 -12.35 16.27 -11.12
CA ILE A 608 -12.61 16.08 -12.56
C ILE A 608 -11.70 15.00 -13.17
N GLU A 609 -12.15 14.40 -14.27
CA GLU A 609 -11.38 13.41 -15.02
C GLU A 609 -10.29 14.06 -15.91
N GLY A 610 -9.31 13.26 -16.33
CA GLY A 610 -8.36 13.63 -17.40
C GLY A 610 -7.15 14.50 -17.01
N LEU A 611 -6.94 14.82 -15.72
CA LEU A 611 -5.78 15.59 -15.26
C LEU A 611 -4.52 14.74 -14.94
N GLY A 612 -4.64 13.43 -14.75
CA GLY A 612 -3.51 12.54 -14.43
C GLY A 612 -2.90 12.82 -13.04
N GLU A 613 -1.64 13.24 -12.96
CA GLU A 613 -0.96 13.69 -11.72
C GLU A 613 -1.05 15.22 -11.51
N LEU A 614 -1.81 15.94 -12.36
CA LEU A 614 -1.85 17.40 -12.35
C LEU A 614 -2.91 17.95 -11.41
N VAL A 615 -2.52 18.92 -10.57
CA VAL A 615 -3.45 19.79 -9.85
C VAL A 615 -3.59 21.11 -10.62
N GLN A 616 -4.77 21.36 -11.20
CA GLN A 616 -5.03 22.58 -11.96
C GLN A 616 -5.70 23.64 -11.07
N VAL A 617 -5.06 24.79 -10.94
CA VAL A 617 -5.58 25.95 -10.18
C VAL A 617 -6.18 26.95 -11.15
N VAL A 618 -7.50 27.10 -11.15
CA VAL A 618 -8.20 28.15 -11.89
C VAL A 618 -8.46 29.32 -10.94
N LEU A 619 -7.79 30.45 -11.20
CA LEU A 619 -7.89 31.65 -10.37
C LEU A 619 -9.23 32.37 -10.60
N GLY A 620 -9.93 32.70 -9.52
CA GLY A 620 -11.13 33.52 -9.57
C GLY A 620 -10.88 34.98 -9.19
N ASP A 621 -11.89 35.83 -9.39
CA ASP A 621 -11.84 37.26 -9.07
C ASP A 621 -11.51 37.56 -7.59
N GLU A 622 -11.76 36.62 -6.66
CA GLU A 622 -11.38 36.78 -5.24
C GLU A 622 -9.95 36.33 -4.88
N PHE A 623 -9.19 35.80 -5.84
CA PHE A 623 -7.79 35.45 -5.60
C PHE A 623 -6.97 36.67 -5.17
N THR A 624 -6.08 36.47 -4.19
CA THR A 624 -5.26 37.55 -3.60
C THR A 624 -3.77 37.24 -3.56
N ALA A 625 -3.39 36.08 -3.03
CA ALA A 625 -2.01 35.58 -3.00
C ALA A 625 -1.98 34.08 -2.65
N VAL A 626 -0.89 33.40 -2.99
CA VAL A 626 -0.56 32.06 -2.51
C VAL A 626 0.10 32.16 -1.12
N GLN A 627 -0.47 31.47 -0.14
CA GLN A 627 0.07 31.43 1.22
C GLN A 627 1.13 30.32 1.39
N VAL A 628 1.92 30.43 2.47
CA VAL A 628 2.91 29.41 2.82
C VAL A 628 2.21 28.05 3.02
N PRO A 629 2.63 26.97 2.34
CA PRO A 629 2.04 25.64 2.53
C PRO A 629 2.23 25.14 3.96
N GLN A 630 1.26 24.35 4.42
CA GLN A 630 1.37 23.65 5.70
C GLN A 630 2.53 22.64 5.63
N ALA A 631 3.14 22.34 6.77
CA ALA A 631 4.24 21.38 6.81
C ALA A 631 3.74 19.98 6.40
N SER A 632 4.52 19.28 5.56
CA SER A 632 4.23 17.89 5.16
C SER A 632 3.94 17.02 6.38
N GLY A 633 2.88 16.21 6.32
CA GLY A 633 2.38 15.42 7.46
C GLY A 633 1.33 16.13 8.33
N THR A 634 0.99 17.40 8.08
CA THR A 634 -0.09 18.10 8.79
C THR A 634 -1.45 17.62 8.32
N ALA A 635 -2.36 17.31 9.25
CA ALA A 635 -3.74 16.95 8.91
C ALA A 635 -4.53 18.17 8.41
N LEU A 636 -5.21 18.01 7.28
CA LEU A 636 -6.05 19.00 6.63
C LEU A 636 -7.50 18.50 6.58
N SER A 637 -8.46 19.39 6.69
CA SER A 637 -9.88 19.12 6.38
C SER A 637 -10.30 20.08 5.28
N VAL A 638 -10.79 19.56 4.16
CA VAL A 638 -11.17 20.36 2.99
C VAL A 638 -12.53 19.90 2.46
N ASP A 639 -13.37 20.88 2.09
CA ASP A 639 -14.66 20.64 1.45
C ASP A 639 -14.41 20.36 -0.04
N VAL A 640 -14.59 19.10 -0.44
CA VAL A 640 -14.46 18.66 -1.84
C VAL A 640 -15.84 18.58 -2.47
N THR A 641 -15.97 19.17 -3.65
CA THR A 641 -17.17 19.09 -4.48
C THR A 641 -16.94 18.05 -5.57
N TYR A 642 -17.78 17.02 -5.60
CA TYR A 642 -17.81 16.04 -6.68
C TYR A 642 -18.86 16.47 -7.71
N THR A 643 -18.43 16.61 -8.96
CA THR A 643 -19.28 17.03 -10.08
C THR A 643 -19.38 15.88 -11.10
N GLY A 644 -19.61 14.66 -10.58
CA GLY A 644 -19.68 13.44 -11.37
C GLY A 644 -20.92 13.39 -12.28
N THR A 645 -20.72 12.91 -13.50
CA THR A 645 -21.80 12.54 -14.43
C THR A 645 -21.99 11.02 -14.51
N SER A 646 -21.90 10.33 -13.37
CA SER A 646 -22.27 8.93 -13.23
C SER A 646 -23.40 8.75 -12.22
N LYS A 647 -24.47 8.10 -12.68
CA LYS A 647 -25.30 7.27 -11.81
C LYS A 647 -24.44 6.05 -11.46
N PRO A 648 -24.33 5.61 -10.19
CA PRO A 648 -23.49 4.47 -9.84
C PRO A 648 -23.75 3.27 -10.75
N THR A 649 -22.67 2.63 -11.16
CA THR A 649 -22.67 1.52 -12.12
C THR A 649 -23.65 0.45 -11.65
N GLN A 650 -24.58 0.07 -12.53
CA GLN A 650 -25.63 -0.88 -12.15
C GLN A 650 -25.06 -2.31 -12.10
N LEU A 651 -24.63 -2.71 -10.91
CA LEU A 651 -24.08 -4.03 -10.64
C LEU A 651 -25.17 -5.11 -10.56
N PRO A 652 -24.84 -6.36 -10.92
CA PRO A 652 -25.79 -7.48 -10.81
C PRO A 652 -26.12 -7.79 -9.35
N SER A 653 -27.40 -8.13 -9.11
CA SER A 653 -27.91 -8.41 -7.77
C SER A 653 -27.44 -9.76 -7.19
N ASP A 654 -26.81 -10.61 -8.00
CA ASP A 654 -26.34 -11.95 -7.65
C ASP A 654 -24.81 -12.05 -7.51
N LEU A 655 -24.10 -10.92 -7.35
CA LEU A 655 -22.68 -10.92 -7.03
C LEU A 655 -22.38 -11.69 -5.74
N THR A 656 -21.47 -12.65 -5.83
CA THR A 656 -20.96 -13.39 -4.66
C THR A 656 -19.92 -12.55 -3.93
N VAL A 657 -20.37 -11.72 -2.99
CA VAL A 657 -19.50 -10.87 -2.17
C VAL A 657 -19.25 -11.52 -0.80
N THR A 658 -18.02 -11.39 -0.31
CA THR A 658 -17.60 -11.74 1.05
C THR A 658 -16.91 -10.54 1.68
N ASN A 659 -17.32 -10.12 2.87
CA ASN A 659 -16.69 -9.00 3.55
C ASN A 659 -15.47 -9.49 4.37
N GLY A 660 -14.36 -8.74 4.38
CA GLY A 660 -13.16 -9.10 5.12
C GLY A 660 -13.33 -9.10 6.64
N ALA A 661 -14.37 -8.48 7.18
CA ALA A 661 -14.76 -8.59 8.58
C ALA A 661 -15.57 -9.87 8.90
N ASP A 662 -16.01 -10.64 7.90
CA ASP A 662 -16.76 -11.88 8.14
C ASP A 662 -15.87 -12.89 8.89
N ILE A 663 -16.28 -13.19 10.12
CA ILE A 663 -15.67 -14.14 11.06
C ILE A 663 -16.67 -15.22 11.51
N SER A 664 -17.86 -15.25 10.90
CA SER A 664 -18.99 -16.03 11.39
C SER A 664 -18.85 -17.52 11.06
N CYS A 665 -19.18 -18.34 12.04
CA CYS A 665 -19.69 -19.70 11.86
C CYS A 665 -21.24 -19.69 11.96
N GLU A 666 -21.88 -18.57 11.60
CA GLU A 666 -23.33 -18.35 11.72
C GLU A 666 -24.01 -18.41 10.36
#